data_AF-A0A7S4SE38-F1
#
_entry.id   AF-A0A7S4SE38-F1
#
_cell.length_a   1.000
_cell.length_b   1.000
_cell.length_c   1.000
_cell.angle_alpha   90.00
_cell.angle_beta   90.00
_cell.angle_gamma   90.00
#
_symmetry.space_group_name_H-M   'P 1'
#
loop_
_entity.id
_entity.type
_entity.pdbx_description
1 polymer ?
#
loop_
_entity_poly.entity_id
_entity_poly.type
_entity_poly.pdbx_seq_one_letter_code
_entity_poly.pdbx_strand_id
1 'polypeptide(L)'
;YDIFVRNAFGNYRDVLKEISYSPLMAENLSFLKSKSHAYVMDKYSQNSFADENFAREIMQLFSTGLYLLNLDGTLKLDGNGSPINAYSNAHILSFARGWTGFDRQRKRGNIEERQRSENKIDPMKIWADWRDRFPKIDMQNGFIGDHYPLCEDFPDKMFLKKGATFRLLGSSSLPELIEDDEEFDKDQTIKRFTLNTTSDLYSALCREESGKCQFAAEVVLDSTYDCHDQECYVDTLRVVEVIPGIYYEYVRPPCVELPFFNNARKLSRKRKSLPGSICGNPRLPTASEACCPLPLTVGTKYAERNPIYDGERMTYATAEQRCLIIDGTLCDYDVIEISDNYKTGYHWTPGTCEIRVKINSDGYVAIVYDMQTPSDKVSWIDDNNQNFFEVRWDGDIFPNPSNNCGEGLQGKCEVLQKGGCLCQTSVFEEAVFDSMPTTKDAALSMLSIGALDPNTYATNEYTMELSAETGIAAYHSRNGFYDEHTIFELTDDYGRHFFLKNIRSTVEMKDLFGKNIDFSFRNPPNFMSLIPIEATVRDAQYETEAILDDYFYHPNTAPFLCIRFIQRFGISNPAPRYVKSCATAFQEGIYHAGGKSFGTGKYGCLKATVASIVLDRETRSVVLDADPSQGSLREPLLKILSVMRNMEFKREDHVRQVVLRGLDDRIGQMAHEFATVFSFFLPEYAPDGVITTATLVAPEAELLDMPKTVSLLNGLFSMIKFGLANCYDGFGENVGSGGCRDNGSYQRASGILEFEPSSTLSTDI
;
A
#
# COMPACT_ATOMS: atom_id res chain seq x y z
N TYR A 1 -5.82 19.52 -5.24
CA TYR A 1 -6.20 20.66 -4.39
C TYR A 1 -7.06 20.20 -3.22
N ASP A 2 -8.23 19.61 -3.46
CA ASP A 2 -9.17 19.21 -2.39
C ASP A 2 -8.58 18.30 -1.31
N ILE A 3 -7.76 17.31 -1.71
CA ILE A 3 -7.03 16.43 -0.77
C ILE A 3 -6.21 17.25 0.24
N PHE A 4 -5.45 18.23 -0.25
CA PHE A 4 -4.62 19.08 0.61
C PHE A 4 -5.44 20.07 1.43
N VAL A 5 -6.59 20.55 0.95
CA VAL A 5 -7.50 21.40 1.74
C VAL A 5 -8.06 20.62 2.94
N ARG A 6 -8.49 19.37 2.71
CA ARG A 6 -8.98 18.50 3.79
C ARG A 6 -7.89 18.19 4.82
N ASN A 7 -6.67 17.96 4.35
CA ASN A 7 -5.56 17.45 5.16
C ASN A 7 -4.52 18.51 5.56
N ALA A 8 -4.75 19.81 5.31
CA ALA A 8 -3.76 20.87 5.49
C ALA A 8 -3.07 20.89 6.87
N PHE A 9 -3.81 20.50 7.91
CA PHE A 9 -3.30 20.37 9.29
C PHE A 9 -3.47 18.95 9.86
N GLY A 10 -3.69 17.97 8.99
CA GLY A 10 -3.85 16.55 9.32
C GLY A 10 -2.52 15.82 9.42
N ASN A 11 -2.51 14.55 9.00
CA ASN A 11 -1.31 13.73 8.93
C ASN A 11 -0.86 13.53 7.48
N TYR A 12 0.45 13.50 7.24
CA TYR A 12 0.98 13.26 5.89
C TYR A 12 0.63 11.87 5.35
N ARG A 13 0.49 10.86 6.21
CA ARG A 13 0.06 9.51 5.82
C ARG A 13 -1.34 9.49 5.19
N ASP A 14 -2.24 10.35 5.66
CA ASP A 14 -3.59 10.49 5.08
C ASP A 14 -3.54 11.12 3.69
N VAL A 15 -2.68 12.13 3.51
CA VAL A 15 -2.42 12.74 2.19
C VAL A 15 -1.87 11.71 1.22
N LEU A 16 -0.86 10.95 1.65
CA LEU A 16 -0.22 9.92 0.83
C LEU A 16 -1.25 8.87 0.38
N LYS A 17 -2.09 8.38 1.30
CA LYS A 17 -3.16 7.43 1.00
C LYS A 17 -4.19 8.00 0.02
N GLU A 18 -4.73 9.19 0.26
CA GLU A 18 -5.73 9.79 -0.63
C GLU A 18 -5.18 10.05 -2.05
N ILE A 19 -3.91 10.44 -2.16
CA ILE A 19 -3.23 10.62 -3.46
C ILE A 19 -3.09 9.28 -4.17
N SER A 20 -2.66 8.22 -3.48
CA SER A 20 -2.48 6.89 -4.07
C SER A 20 -3.77 6.25 -4.55
N TYR A 21 -4.93 6.61 -3.97
CA TYR A 21 -6.23 6.14 -4.44
C TYR A 21 -6.90 7.09 -5.46
N SER A 22 -6.28 8.21 -5.82
CA SER A 22 -6.87 9.19 -6.75
C SER A 22 -6.86 8.68 -8.19
N PRO A 23 -8.02 8.64 -8.88
CA PRO A 23 -8.08 8.28 -10.30
C PRO A 23 -7.23 9.18 -11.21
N LEU A 24 -7.10 10.46 -10.86
CA LEU A 24 -6.32 11.43 -11.64
C LEU A 24 -4.81 11.17 -11.47
N MET A 25 -4.38 10.81 -10.26
CA MET A 25 -2.99 10.43 -10.03
C MET A 25 -2.64 9.14 -10.76
N ALA A 26 -3.56 8.19 -10.80
CA ALA A 26 -3.36 6.92 -11.51
C ALA A 26 -3.33 7.06 -13.02
N GLU A 27 -4.10 7.99 -13.58
CA GLU A 27 -4.02 8.34 -14.99
C GLU A 27 -2.69 9.06 -15.30
N ASN A 28 -2.27 10.01 -14.46
CA ASN A 28 -1.03 10.77 -14.66
C ASN A 28 0.26 9.95 -14.47
N LEU A 29 0.26 9.02 -13.53
CA LEU A 29 1.41 8.15 -13.20
C LEU A 29 1.19 6.70 -13.67
N SER A 30 0.30 6.52 -14.65
CA SER A 30 0.08 5.32 -15.47
C SER A 30 -0.16 3.98 -14.77
N PHE A 31 -0.41 3.95 -13.46
CA PHE A 31 -0.76 2.70 -12.77
C PHE A 31 -2.26 2.35 -12.84
N LEU A 32 -3.10 3.22 -13.40
CA LEU A 32 -4.51 2.92 -13.66
C LEU A 32 -4.67 1.67 -14.56
N LYS A 33 -5.43 0.68 -14.08
CA LYS A 33 -5.67 -0.62 -14.75
C LYS A 33 -4.39 -1.43 -15.02
N SER A 34 -3.29 -1.11 -14.34
CA SER A 34 -2.06 -1.91 -14.34
C SER A 34 -2.35 -3.29 -13.77
N LYS A 35 -1.74 -4.34 -14.34
CA LYS A 35 -2.01 -5.74 -13.98
C LYS A 35 -0.70 -6.45 -13.69
N SER A 36 -0.75 -7.42 -12.79
CA SER A 36 0.40 -8.25 -12.47
C SER A 36 0.85 -9.10 -13.65
N HIS A 37 2.14 -9.43 -13.67
CA HIS A 37 2.72 -10.34 -14.66
C HIS A 37 1.99 -11.68 -14.67
N ALA A 38 1.72 -12.24 -13.50
CA ALA A 38 0.97 -13.48 -13.31
C ALA A 38 -0.39 -13.45 -14.01
N TYR A 39 -1.17 -12.38 -13.81
CA TYR A 39 -2.48 -12.25 -14.45
C TYR A 39 -2.39 -12.16 -15.97
N VAL A 40 -1.47 -11.34 -16.49
CA VAL A 40 -1.33 -11.14 -17.94
C VAL A 40 -0.86 -12.41 -18.64
N MET A 41 0.09 -13.13 -18.04
CA MET A 41 0.54 -14.43 -18.53
C MET A 41 -0.59 -15.46 -18.53
N ASP A 42 -1.37 -15.55 -17.46
CA ASP A 42 -2.49 -16.50 -17.34
C ASP A 42 -3.59 -16.23 -18.38
N LYS A 43 -3.97 -14.96 -18.56
CA LYS A 43 -5.11 -14.59 -19.41
C LYS A 43 -4.78 -14.40 -20.88
N TYR A 44 -3.56 -13.94 -21.18
CA TYR A 44 -3.20 -13.51 -22.53
C TYR A 44 -1.96 -14.20 -23.08
N SER A 45 -1.26 -15.03 -22.30
CA SER A 45 0.01 -15.66 -22.68
C SER A 45 1.06 -14.63 -23.15
N GLN A 46 1.06 -13.45 -22.52
CA GLN A 46 1.92 -12.32 -22.87
C GLN A 46 2.79 -11.91 -21.70
N ASN A 47 4.07 -11.64 -21.98
CA ASN A 47 4.96 -11.08 -20.99
C ASN A 47 4.68 -9.57 -20.83
N SER A 48 4.21 -9.17 -19.66
CA SER A 48 3.99 -7.78 -19.26
C SER A 48 4.38 -7.62 -17.81
N PHE A 49 4.98 -6.47 -17.48
CA PHE A 49 5.41 -6.12 -16.13
C PHE A 49 4.54 -4.99 -15.58
N ALA A 50 4.53 -4.85 -14.26
CA ALA A 50 3.83 -3.77 -13.59
C ALA A 50 4.40 -2.39 -14.01
N ASP A 51 3.55 -1.37 -14.03
CA ASP A 51 3.96 -0.02 -14.35
C ASP A 51 4.75 0.59 -13.18
N GLU A 52 5.97 1.03 -13.46
CA GLU A 52 6.91 1.52 -12.44
C GLU A 52 6.80 3.01 -12.14
N ASN A 53 6.09 3.80 -12.97
CA ASN A 53 6.10 5.26 -12.87
C ASN A 53 5.59 5.72 -11.51
N PHE A 54 4.45 5.20 -11.05
CA PHE A 54 3.93 5.57 -9.73
C PHE A 54 4.88 5.19 -8.58
N ALA A 55 5.40 3.96 -8.59
CA ALA A 55 6.34 3.48 -7.57
C ALA A 55 7.64 4.29 -7.53
N ARG A 56 8.14 4.71 -8.71
CA ARG A 56 9.32 5.58 -8.84
C ARG A 56 9.02 6.97 -8.29
N GLU A 57 7.96 7.61 -8.76
CA GLU A 57 7.69 9.01 -8.40
C GLU A 57 7.24 9.17 -6.94
N ILE A 58 6.54 8.18 -6.36
CA ILE A 58 6.18 8.24 -4.94
C ILE A 58 7.41 8.16 -4.03
N MET A 59 8.40 7.33 -4.36
CA MET A 59 9.69 7.29 -3.67
C MET A 59 10.48 8.58 -3.93
N GLN A 60 10.66 8.95 -5.19
CA GLN A 60 11.56 10.02 -5.60
C GLN A 60 11.06 11.43 -5.27
N LEU A 61 9.76 11.69 -5.45
CA LEU A 61 9.20 13.04 -5.38
C LEU A 61 8.34 13.27 -4.14
N PHE A 62 7.72 12.22 -3.60
CA PHE A 62 6.69 12.37 -2.56
C PHE A 62 7.07 11.77 -1.20
N SER A 63 8.18 11.06 -1.06
CA SER A 63 8.54 10.46 0.23
C SER A 63 10.03 10.54 0.53
N THR A 64 10.85 9.74 -0.14
CA THR A 64 12.23 9.53 0.28
C THR A 64 13.22 10.41 -0.47
N GLY A 65 13.01 10.73 -1.74
CA GLY A 65 14.08 11.29 -2.59
C GLY A 65 15.14 10.26 -2.98
N LEU A 66 16.10 10.68 -3.80
CA LEU A 66 17.13 9.82 -4.40
C LEU A 66 18.19 9.32 -3.41
N TYR A 67 18.59 10.17 -2.46
CA TYR A 67 19.72 9.93 -1.56
C TYR A 67 19.29 10.02 -0.11
N LEU A 68 19.90 9.19 0.74
CA LEU A 68 19.71 9.25 2.18
C LEU A 68 20.21 10.57 2.75
N LEU A 69 19.43 11.13 3.67
CA LEU A 69 19.69 12.40 4.33
C LEU A 69 19.86 12.17 5.84
N ASN A 70 20.66 13.05 6.44
CA ASN A 70 20.60 13.31 7.87
C ASN A 70 19.34 14.12 8.18
N LEU A 71 18.97 14.18 9.46
CA LEU A 71 17.78 14.93 9.90
C LEU A 71 17.86 16.44 9.55
N ASP A 72 19.07 16.96 9.39
CA ASP A 72 19.33 18.34 8.97
C ASP A 72 19.34 18.56 7.44
N GLY A 73 18.98 17.54 6.66
CA GLY A 73 18.90 17.61 5.20
C GLY A 73 20.24 17.45 4.47
N THR A 74 21.35 17.26 5.18
CA THR A 74 22.64 16.97 4.53
C THR A 74 22.70 15.52 4.05
N LEU A 75 23.44 15.27 2.96
CA LEU A 75 23.58 13.91 2.41
C LEU A 75 24.33 12.99 3.37
N LYS A 76 23.83 11.76 3.53
CA LYS A 76 24.62 10.67 4.12
C LYS A 76 25.59 10.15 3.07
N LEU A 77 26.86 10.06 3.46
CA LEU A 77 27.96 9.63 2.59
C LEU A 77 28.48 8.27 3.03
N ASP A 78 28.90 7.46 2.06
CA ASP A 78 29.60 6.21 2.30
C ASP A 78 31.05 6.42 2.76
N GLY A 79 31.80 5.33 2.99
CA GLY A 79 33.21 5.40 3.37
C GLY A 79 34.13 6.05 2.33
N ASN A 80 33.66 6.24 1.09
CA ASN A 80 34.38 6.90 0.00
C ASN A 80 33.95 8.36 -0.21
N GLY A 81 33.03 8.88 0.61
CA GLY A 81 32.49 10.23 0.48
C GLY A 81 31.42 10.39 -0.61
N SER A 82 30.88 9.29 -1.15
CA SER A 82 29.81 9.33 -2.15
C SER A 82 28.43 9.27 -1.49
N PRO A 83 27.40 9.97 -2.02
CA PRO A 83 26.05 9.90 -1.48
C PRO A 83 25.47 8.48 -1.53
N ILE A 84 24.81 8.07 -0.45
CA ILE A 84 24.15 6.76 -0.35
C ILE A 84 22.74 6.86 -0.96
N ASN A 85 22.40 5.99 -1.91
CA ASN A 85 21.06 5.93 -2.49
C ASN A 85 20.01 5.53 -1.43
N ALA A 86 18.84 6.18 -1.44
CA ALA A 86 17.74 5.82 -0.55
C ALA A 86 17.03 4.53 -0.97
N TYR A 87 17.06 4.20 -2.26
CA TYR A 87 16.47 2.97 -2.81
C TYR A 87 17.23 2.52 -4.07
N SER A 88 16.96 1.30 -4.51
CA SER A 88 17.50 0.72 -5.74
C SER A 88 16.41 0.55 -6.81
N ASN A 89 16.80 0.20 -8.04
CA ASN A 89 15.84 -0.17 -9.07
C ASN A 89 15.03 -1.43 -8.70
N ALA A 90 15.60 -2.33 -7.90
CA ALA A 90 14.89 -3.52 -7.42
C ALA A 90 13.71 -3.13 -6.50
N HIS A 91 13.88 -2.10 -5.65
CA HIS A 91 12.78 -1.57 -4.84
C HIS A 91 11.67 -1.02 -5.74
N ILE A 92 11.99 -0.22 -6.77
CA ILE A 92 10.98 0.32 -7.70
C ILE A 92 10.16 -0.80 -8.34
N LEU A 93 10.82 -1.83 -8.88
CA LEU A 93 10.15 -2.96 -9.53
C LEU A 93 9.29 -3.76 -8.54
N SER A 94 9.76 -3.92 -7.30
CA SER A 94 8.99 -4.63 -6.26
C SER A 94 7.74 -3.86 -5.85
N PHE A 95 7.86 -2.56 -5.63
CA PHE A 95 6.73 -1.71 -5.26
C PHE A 95 5.74 -1.51 -6.41
N ALA A 96 6.20 -1.48 -7.67
CA ALA A 96 5.33 -1.44 -8.84
C ALA A 96 4.35 -2.62 -8.85
N ARG A 97 4.81 -3.82 -8.49
CA ARG A 97 3.94 -5.01 -8.32
C ARG A 97 2.85 -4.77 -7.27
N GLY A 98 3.18 -4.07 -6.19
CA GLY A 98 2.26 -3.61 -5.15
C GLY A 98 1.29 -2.48 -5.54
N TRP A 99 1.39 -1.93 -6.75
CA TRP A 99 0.47 -0.93 -7.31
C TRP A 99 -0.40 -1.46 -8.47
N THR A 100 -0.38 -2.78 -8.71
CA THR A 100 -1.24 -3.43 -9.70
C THR A 100 -2.68 -3.62 -9.19
N GLY A 101 -3.67 -3.57 -10.08
CA GLY A 101 -5.07 -3.87 -9.77
C GLY A 101 -5.96 -2.67 -9.46
N PHE A 102 -5.44 -1.44 -9.50
CA PHE A 102 -6.27 -0.24 -9.28
C PHE A 102 -7.11 0.11 -10.51
N ASP A 103 -8.40 0.34 -10.30
CA ASP A 103 -9.32 0.84 -11.33
C ASP A 103 -10.35 1.79 -10.74
N ARG A 104 -10.99 2.58 -11.60
CA ARG A 104 -12.04 3.51 -11.22
C ARG A 104 -13.25 2.75 -10.70
N GLN A 105 -13.92 3.36 -9.72
CA GLN A 105 -15.24 2.89 -9.29
C GLN A 105 -16.30 3.15 -10.36
N ARG A 106 -17.47 2.51 -10.20
CA ARG A 106 -18.64 2.82 -11.00
C ARG A 106 -19.04 4.30 -10.78
N LYS A 107 -19.59 4.93 -11.82
CA LYS A 107 -20.06 6.31 -11.75
C LYS A 107 -21.28 6.41 -10.84
N ARG A 108 -21.36 7.49 -10.05
CA ARG A 108 -22.56 7.88 -9.30
C ARG A 108 -23.27 9.08 -9.93
N GLY A 109 -24.58 9.15 -9.74
CA GLY A 109 -25.47 10.09 -10.45
C GLY A 109 -25.33 11.56 -10.05
N ASN A 110 -24.67 11.86 -8.94
CA ASN A 110 -24.50 13.22 -8.39
C ASN A 110 -23.19 13.90 -8.83
N ILE A 111 -22.58 13.45 -9.93
CA ILE A 111 -21.36 14.05 -10.49
C ILE A 111 -21.73 14.90 -11.72
N GLU A 112 -21.58 16.22 -11.60
CA GLU A 112 -21.77 17.17 -12.69
C GLU A 112 -20.63 17.07 -13.71
N GLU A 113 -20.87 16.39 -14.82
CA GLU A 113 -19.86 16.19 -15.86
C GLU A 113 -20.47 16.44 -17.25
N ARG A 114 -19.81 17.29 -18.04
CA ARG A 114 -20.29 17.71 -19.37
C ARG A 114 -20.14 16.64 -20.45
N GLN A 115 -19.20 15.71 -20.31
CA GLN A 115 -18.99 14.60 -21.23
C GLN A 115 -19.26 13.29 -20.47
N ARG A 116 -19.82 12.27 -21.11
CA ARG A 116 -20.20 10.99 -20.47
C ARG A 116 -18.96 10.14 -20.11
N SER A 117 -18.06 10.65 -19.27
CA SER A 117 -16.78 10.02 -18.97
C SER A 117 -16.76 9.37 -17.58
N GLU A 118 -15.66 8.68 -17.31
CA GLU A 118 -15.43 7.71 -16.22
C GLU A 118 -15.42 8.39 -14.83
N ASN A 119 -15.50 7.63 -13.73
CA ASN A 119 -15.46 8.20 -12.38
C ASN A 119 -14.03 8.69 -12.03
N LYS A 120 -13.80 10.01 -12.12
CA LYS A 120 -12.50 10.65 -11.84
C LYS A 120 -12.38 11.27 -10.44
N ILE A 121 -13.41 11.16 -9.60
CA ILE A 121 -13.51 11.86 -8.31
C ILE A 121 -13.34 10.88 -7.15
N ASP A 122 -14.07 9.76 -7.20
CA ASP A 122 -14.10 8.84 -6.07
C ASP A 122 -12.81 8.01 -6.01
N PRO A 123 -12.35 7.62 -4.80
CA PRO A 123 -11.19 6.76 -4.64
C PRO A 123 -11.30 5.50 -5.51
N MET A 124 -10.22 5.09 -6.16
CA MET A 124 -10.20 3.87 -6.95
C MET A 124 -10.50 2.63 -6.09
N LYS A 125 -10.92 1.55 -6.74
CA LYS A 125 -11.03 0.22 -6.13
C LYS A 125 -9.90 -0.68 -6.62
N ILE A 126 -9.57 -1.69 -5.82
CA ILE A 126 -8.60 -2.71 -6.21
C ILE A 126 -9.36 -3.94 -6.71
N TRP A 127 -8.96 -4.45 -7.86
CA TRP A 127 -9.37 -5.76 -8.38
C TRP A 127 -8.33 -6.78 -7.94
N ALA A 128 -8.71 -7.69 -7.04
CA ALA A 128 -7.79 -8.62 -6.40
C ALA A 128 -7.10 -9.56 -7.40
N ASP A 129 -7.81 -9.98 -8.45
CA ASP A 129 -7.26 -10.83 -9.52
C ASP A 129 -6.09 -10.19 -10.28
N TRP A 130 -6.09 -8.86 -10.40
CA TRP A 130 -5.05 -8.13 -11.12
C TRP A 130 -3.84 -7.83 -10.25
N ARG A 131 -3.98 -7.98 -8.93
CA ARG A 131 -2.92 -7.74 -7.96
C ARG A 131 -1.84 -8.82 -8.07
N ASP A 132 -0.59 -8.42 -7.89
CA ASP A 132 0.52 -9.34 -7.82
C ASP A 132 0.52 -10.14 -6.51
N ARG A 133 0.61 -11.46 -6.62
CA ARG A 133 0.42 -12.40 -5.50
C ARG A 133 1.70 -12.75 -4.73
N PHE A 134 2.86 -12.41 -5.28
CA PHE A 134 4.14 -12.88 -4.77
C PHE A 134 4.75 -11.88 -3.77
N PRO A 135 5.71 -12.32 -2.93
CA PRO A 135 6.41 -11.45 -1.99
C PRO A 135 7.05 -10.22 -2.64
N LYS A 136 7.14 -9.14 -1.86
CA LYS A 136 7.68 -7.83 -2.27
C LYS A 136 8.67 -7.37 -1.21
N ILE A 137 9.83 -6.89 -1.63
CA ILE A 137 10.86 -6.37 -0.73
C ILE A 137 10.46 -4.96 -0.29
N ASP A 138 10.82 -4.59 0.94
CA ASP A 138 10.71 -3.21 1.43
C ASP A 138 11.96 -2.37 1.05
N MET A 139 12.02 -1.11 1.47
CA MET A 139 13.20 -0.26 1.26
C MET A 139 14.29 -0.42 2.34
N GLN A 140 14.06 -1.24 3.36
CA GLN A 140 14.87 -1.38 4.58
C GLN A 140 15.47 -2.79 4.75
N ASN A 141 15.64 -3.52 3.64
CA ASN A 141 16.23 -4.86 3.56
C ASN A 141 15.35 -6.00 4.14
N GLY A 142 14.07 -5.77 4.38
CA GLY A 142 13.04 -6.76 4.71
C GLY A 142 12.04 -6.98 3.57
N PHE A 143 10.80 -7.29 3.95
CA PHE A 143 9.67 -7.51 3.04
C PHE A 143 8.42 -6.73 3.45
N ILE A 144 7.62 -6.37 2.46
CA ILE A 144 6.26 -5.86 2.69
C ILE A 144 5.44 -6.98 3.34
N GLY A 145 5.03 -6.76 4.58
CA GLY A 145 4.35 -7.78 5.41
C GLY A 145 5.17 -8.24 6.61
N ASP A 146 6.42 -7.80 6.74
CA ASP A 146 7.18 -7.98 7.98
C ASP A 146 6.44 -7.33 9.16
N HIS A 147 6.57 -7.97 10.33
CA HIS A 147 5.91 -7.61 11.59
C HIS A 147 4.38 -7.78 11.62
N TYR A 148 3.77 -8.30 10.55
CA TYR A 148 2.38 -8.77 10.58
C TYR A 148 2.29 -10.22 11.08
N PRO A 149 1.21 -10.61 11.78
CA PRO A 149 1.01 -11.99 12.22
C PRO A 149 0.81 -12.93 11.03
N LEU A 150 1.18 -14.20 11.21
CA LEU A 150 0.86 -15.23 10.23
C LEU A 150 -0.64 -15.56 10.28
N CYS A 151 -1.26 -15.72 9.12
CA CYS A 151 -2.67 -16.11 9.05
C CYS A 151 -2.95 -17.49 9.67
N GLU A 152 -1.94 -18.36 9.76
CA GLU A 152 -2.06 -19.69 10.39
C GLU A 152 -1.91 -19.66 11.91
N ASP A 153 -1.40 -18.56 12.48
CA ASP A 153 -1.24 -18.36 13.92
C ASP A 153 -2.51 -17.80 14.58
N PHE A 154 -3.58 -17.60 13.79
CA PHE A 154 -4.85 -17.12 14.31
C PHE A 154 -5.50 -18.19 15.18
N PRO A 155 -6.02 -17.82 16.36
CA PRO A 155 -6.70 -18.77 17.23
C PRO A 155 -7.99 -19.27 16.58
N ASP A 156 -8.42 -20.47 17.01
CA ASP A 156 -9.68 -21.06 16.58
C ASP A 156 -10.85 -20.08 16.70
N LYS A 157 -11.66 -20.01 15.63
CA LYS A 157 -12.85 -19.15 15.54
C LYS A 157 -12.51 -17.68 15.80
N MET A 158 -11.50 -17.18 15.10
CA MET A 158 -11.07 -15.79 15.18
C MET A 158 -12.22 -14.77 15.04
N PHE A 159 -13.29 -15.13 14.31
CA PHE A 159 -14.49 -14.30 14.15
C PHE A 159 -15.32 -14.08 15.43
N LEU A 160 -15.06 -14.82 16.51
CA LEU A 160 -15.68 -14.64 17.83
C LEU A 160 -14.75 -13.92 18.83
N LYS A 161 -13.51 -13.63 18.44
CA LYS A 161 -12.53 -13.00 19.34
C LYS A 161 -12.77 -11.50 19.43
N LYS A 162 -12.39 -10.92 20.57
CA LYS A 162 -12.35 -9.47 20.74
C LYS A 162 -11.60 -8.80 19.59
N GLY A 163 -12.17 -7.75 19.02
CA GLY A 163 -11.62 -7.04 17.86
C GLY A 163 -12.02 -7.62 16.50
N ALA A 164 -12.70 -8.78 16.45
CA ALA A 164 -13.31 -9.27 15.21
C ALA A 164 -14.28 -8.22 14.66
N THR A 165 -14.19 -7.96 13.36
CA THR A 165 -14.92 -6.87 12.70
C THR A 165 -15.91 -7.42 11.69
N PHE A 166 -17.13 -6.89 11.71
CA PHE A 166 -18.22 -7.24 10.79
C PHE A 166 -18.73 -5.97 10.10
N ARG A 167 -18.86 -6.03 8.78
CA ARG A 167 -19.34 -4.91 7.96
C ARG A 167 -20.71 -5.22 7.37
N LEU A 168 -21.64 -4.28 7.48
CA LEU A 168 -23.02 -4.46 7.01
C LEU A 168 -23.07 -4.44 5.48
N LEU A 169 -23.62 -5.50 4.89
CA LEU A 169 -23.96 -5.56 3.46
C LEU A 169 -25.41 -5.15 3.18
N GLY A 170 -26.23 -5.10 4.23
CA GLY A 170 -27.66 -4.81 4.11
C GLY A 170 -28.39 -5.99 3.50
N SER A 171 -29.15 -5.76 2.42
CA SER A 171 -29.94 -6.80 1.77
C SER A 171 -29.18 -7.64 0.76
N SER A 172 -27.96 -7.24 0.38
CA SER A 172 -27.13 -8.06 -0.50
C SER A 172 -26.35 -9.06 0.33
N SER A 173 -26.28 -10.28 -0.17
CA SER A 173 -25.47 -11.35 0.40
C SER A 173 -24.08 -11.45 -0.24
N LEU A 174 -23.79 -10.58 -1.22
CA LEU A 174 -22.49 -10.55 -1.88
C LEU A 174 -21.48 -9.76 -1.03
N PRO A 175 -20.39 -10.40 -0.59
CA PRO A 175 -19.30 -9.69 0.07
C PRO A 175 -18.65 -8.68 -0.89
N GLU A 176 -18.22 -7.54 -0.35
CA GLU A 176 -17.51 -6.50 -1.10
C GLU A 176 -15.99 -6.63 -0.99
N LEU A 177 -15.51 -7.28 0.09
CA LEU A 177 -14.09 -7.40 0.39
C LEU A 177 -13.49 -8.77 -0.01
N ILE A 178 -14.34 -9.77 -0.20
CA ILE A 178 -13.98 -11.15 -0.53
C ILE A 178 -14.86 -11.62 -1.69
N GLU A 179 -14.55 -11.19 -2.92
CA GLU A 179 -15.41 -11.37 -4.11
C GLU A 179 -15.95 -12.81 -4.26
N ASP A 180 -17.28 -12.94 -4.35
CA ASP A 180 -18.00 -14.18 -4.69
C ASP A 180 -18.71 -14.04 -6.04
N ASP A 181 -19.13 -15.17 -6.63
CA ASP A 181 -19.90 -15.17 -7.88
C ASP A 181 -21.26 -14.49 -7.68
N GLU A 182 -21.72 -13.69 -8.65
CA GLU A 182 -22.99 -12.95 -8.54
C GLU A 182 -24.21 -13.87 -8.32
N GLU A 183 -24.14 -15.13 -8.73
CA GLU A 183 -25.21 -16.11 -8.49
C GLU A 183 -25.40 -16.42 -7.00
N PHE A 184 -24.41 -16.16 -6.14
CA PHE A 184 -24.61 -16.25 -4.69
C PHE A 184 -25.77 -15.37 -4.25
N ASP A 185 -25.99 -14.18 -4.80
CA ASP A 185 -27.13 -13.33 -4.41
C ASP A 185 -28.47 -13.75 -5.00
N LYS A 186 -28.44 -14.42 -6.15
CA LYS A 186 -29.61 -14.66 -7.00
C LYS A 186 -30.22 -16.04 -6.77
N ASP A 187 -29.39 -17.03 -6.45
CA ASP A 187 -29.82 -18.39 -6.22
C ASP A 187 -30.37 -18.58 -4.79
N GLN A 188 -31.67 -18.91 -4.72
CA GLN A 188 -32.38 -19.15 -3.48
C GLN A 188 -32.01 -20.48 -2.81
N THR A 189 -31.30 -21.37 -3.51
CA THR A 189 -30.84 -22.65 -2.96
C THR A 189 -29.49 -22.55 -2.25
N ILE A 190 -28.86 -21.37 -2.25
CA ILE A 190 -27.63 -21.11 -1.50
C ILE A 190 -27.88 -21.29 -0.01
N LYS A 191 -27.08 -22.17 0.61
CA LYS A 191 -27.09 -22.39 2.06
C LYS A 191 -26.35 -21.23 2.75
N ARG A 192 -27.09 -20.41 3.49
CA ARG A 192 -26.55 -19.27 4.24
C ARG A 192 -26.14 -19.68 5.65
N PHE A 193 -25.11 -19.02 6.16
CA PHE A 193 -24.77 -19.10 7.58
C PHE A 193 -25.69 -18.15 8.37
N THR A 194 -26.79 -18.68 8.89
CA THR A 194 -27.77 -17.90 9.67
C THR A 194 -27.46 -18.02 11.15
N LEU A 195 -27.34 -16.88 11.83
CA LEU A 195 -27.06 -16.85 13.27
C LEU A 195 -28.27 -17.32 14.08
N ASN A 196 -28.00 -18.03 15.17
CA ASN A 196 -29.03 -18.33 16.15
C ASN A 196 -29.32 -17.07 16.97
N THR A 197 -30.60 -16.74 17.16
CA THR A 197 -31.06 -15.62 18.00
C THR A 197 -30.57 -15.65 19.45
N THR A 198 -30.12 -16.81 19.95
CA THR A 198 -29.56 -16.96 21.29
C THR A 198 -28.03 -16.83 21.35
N SER A 199 -27.34 -16.61 20.23
CA SER A 199 -25.89 -16.43 20.24
C SER A 199 -25.49 -15.00 20.65
N ASP A 200 -24.34 -14.90 21.31
CA ASP A 200 -23.77 -13.60 21.68
C ASP A 200 -23.39 -12.80 20.43
N LEU A 201 -22.94 -13.49 19.37
CA LEU A 201 -22.66 -12.87 18.07
C LEU A 201 -23.93 -12.28 17.45
N TYR A 202 -25.07 -12.99 17.49
CA TYR A 202 -26.36 -12.44 17.05
C TYR A 202 -26.72 -11.18 17.84
N SER A 203 -26.59 -11.24 19.17
CA SER A 203 -26.91 -10.11 20.05
C SER A 203 -26.05 -8.88 19.73
N ALA A 204 -24.76 -9.09 19.43
CA ALA A 204 -23.82 -8.04 19.05
C ALA A 204 -24.12 -7.40 17.68
N LEU A 205 -24.55 -8.19 16.70
CA LEU A 205 -24.84 -7.68 15.34
C LEU A 205 -26.26 -7.12 15.21
N CYS A 206 -27.25 -7.76 15.82
CA CYS A 206 -28.64 -7.30 15.80
C CYS A 206 -28.82 -6.05 16.66
N ARG A 207 -28.20 -5.96 17.85
CA ARG A 207 -28.40 -4.88 18.83
C ARG A 207 -29.88 -4.53 18.99
N GLU A 208 -30.64 -5.49 19.49
CA GLU A 208 -32.09 -5.41 19.55
C GLU A 208 -32.54 -4.26 20.47
N GLU A 209 -33.41 -3.39 19.93
CA GLU A 209 -34.06 -2.32 20.67
C GLU A 209 -35.56 -2.33 20.37
N SER A 210 -36.39 -2.49 21.40
CA SER A 210 -37.86 -2.56 21.27
C SER A 210 -38.37 -3.63 20.29
N GLY A 211 -37.75 -4.81 20.25
CA GLY A 211 -38.17 -5.91 19.37
C GLY A 211 -37.65 -5.83 17.94
N LYS A 212 -36.70 -4.93 17.65
CA LYS A 212 -36.13 -4.72 16.31
C LYS A 212 -34.61 -4.55 16.36
N CYS A 213 -33.90 -5.18 15.43
CA CYS A 213 -32.46 -5.00 15.29
C CYS A 213 -32.09 -3.57 14.84
N GLN A 214 -31.03 -3.01 15.41
CA GLN A 214 -30.40 -1.75 15.04
C GLN A 214 -29.01 -2.00 14.42
N PHE A 215 -28.96 -2.03 13.09
CA PHE A 215 -27.74 -2.35 12.35
C PHE A 215 -26.77 -1.17 12.26
N ALA A 216 -25.50 -1.38 12.64
CA ALA A 216 -24.40 -0.44 12.35
C ALA A 216 -23.71 -0.84 11.05
N ALA A 217 -23.17 0.15 10.33
CA ALA A 217 -22.37 -0.09 9.14
C ALA A 217 -21.15 -0.99 9.42
N GLU A 218 -20.59 -0.89 10.62
CA GLU A 218 -19.48 -1.70 11.10
C GLU A 218 -19.68 -2.03 12.58
N VAL A 219 -19.38 -3.26 12.97
CA VAL A 219 -19.42 -3.75 14.35
C VAL A 219 -18.08 -4.40 14.66
N VAL A 220 -17.39 -3.90 15.69
CA VAL A 220 -16.17 -4.50 16.24
C VAL A 220 -16.54 -5.13 17.57
N LEU A 221 -16.22 -6.41 17.76
CA LEU A 221 -16.53 -7.12 19.00
C LEU A 221 -15.70 -6.55 20.16
N ASP A 222 -16.37 -6.18 21.26
CA ASP A 222 -15.74 -5.59 22.44
C ASP A 222 -15.14 -6.62 23.40
N SER A 223 -15.53 -7.89 23.23
CA SER A 223 -15.18 -9.03 24.05
C SER A 223 -15.11 -10.31 23.20
N THR A 224 -14.57 -11.38 23.78
CA THR A 224 -14.52 -12.69 23.15
C THR A 224 -15.78 -13.47 23.53
N TYR A 225 -16.46 -14.04 22.54
CA TYR A 225 -17.69 -14.82 22.73
C TYR A 225 -17.45 -16.32 22.67
N ASP A 226 -18.26 -17.05 23.43
CA ASP A 226 -18.34 -18.50 23.30
C ASP A 226 -19.08 -18.86 22.00
N CYS A 227 -18.67 -19.94 21.36
CA CYS A 227 -19.34 -20.38 20.15
C CYS A 227 -20.74 -20.93 20.47
N HIS A 228 -21.70 -20.69 19.57
CA HIS A 228 -23.05 -21.22 19.67
C HIS A 228 -23.46 -22.02 18.42
N ASP A 229 -23.99 -23.22 18.61
CA ASP A 229 -24.46 -24.11 17.53
C ASP A 229 -23.46 -24.23 16.36
N GLN A 230 -23.84 -23.77 15.15
CA GLN A 230 -23.05 -23.86 13.93
C GLN A 230 -21.73 -23.10 14.02
N GLU A 231 -21.67 -22.03 14.83
CA GLU A 231 -20.45 -21.26 15.08
C GLU A 231 -19.35 -22.16 15.67
N CYS A 232 -19.71 -23.23 16.39
CA CYS A 232 -18.75 -24.16 16.98
C CYS A 232 -18.06 -25.07 15.97
N TYR A 233 -18.64 -25.24 14.78
CA TYR A 233 -18.23 -26.27 13.82
C TYR A 233 -17.63 -25.71 12.52
N VAL A 234 -17.47 -24.39 12.42
CA VAL A 234 -16.82 -23.72 11.30
C VAL A 234 -15.47 -23.15 11.74
N ASP A 235 -14.48 -23.20 10.85
CA ASP A 235 -13.15 -22.64 11.13
C ASP A 235 -13.14 -21.12 10.92
N THR A 236 -13.91 -20.64 9.94
CA THR A 236 -14.03 -19.21 9.61
C THR A 236 -15.39 -18.89 9.01
N LEU A 237 -15.70 -17.59 8.94
CA LEU A 237 -16.91 -17.04 8.34
C LEU A 237 -16.56 -16.15 7.15
N ARG A 238 -17.49 -16.04 6.19
CA ARG A 238 -17.41 -15.09 5.08
C ARG A 238 -18.52 -14.06 5.19
N VAL A 239 -19.76 -14.53 5.06
CA VAL A 239 -20.99 -13.73 5.19
C VAL A 239 -21.92 -14.42 6.17
N VAL A 240 -22.49 -13.65 7.09
CA VAL A 240 -23.47 -14.11 8.07
C VAL A 240 -24.81 -13.44 7.84
N GLU A 241 -25.89 -14.21 7.93
CA GLU A 241 -27.26 -13.69 7.94
C GLU A 241 -27.69 -13.52 9.40
N VAL A 242 -27.99 -12.29 9.80
CA VAL A 242 -28.40 -11.97 11.18
C VAL A 242 -29.90 -12.21 11.34
N ILE A 243 -30.70 -11.60 10.46
CA ILE A 243 -32.14 -11.86 10.32
C ILE A 243 -32.44 -12.10 8.84
N PRO A 244 -33.58 -12.70 8.48
CA PRO A 244 -33.91 -12.98 7.09
C PRO A 244 -33.70 -11.78 6.16
N GLY A 245 -32.74 -11.91 5.25
CA GLY A 245 -32.40 -10.88 4.27
C GLY A 245 -31.55 -9.71 4.76
N ILE A 246 -30.89 -9.81 5.93
CA ILE A 246 -29.88 -8.83 6.38
C ILE A 246 -28.56 -9.52 6.68
N TYR A 247 -27.50 -9.08 6.00
CA TYR A 247 -26.20 -9.73 6.00
C TYR A 247 -25.07 -8.83 6.51
N TYR A 248 -24.09 -9.46 7.15
CA TYR A 248 -22.78 -8.88 7.47
C TYR A 248 -21.67 -9.71 6.82
N GLU A 249 -20.62 -9.07 6.31
CA GLU A 249 -19.36 -9.72 5.95
C GLU A 249 -18.40 -9.69 7.14
N TYR A 250 -17.70 -10.80 7.39
CA TYR A 250 -16.62 -10.85 8.38
C TYR A 250 -15.33 -10.31 7.77
N VAL A 251 -14.75 -9.29 8.40
CA VAL A 251 -13.49 -8.65 8.00
C VAL A 251 -12.37 -9.22 8.86
N ARG A 252 -11.67 -10.21 8.31
CA ARG A 252 -10.47 -10.81 8.94
C ARG A 252 -9.41 -9.73 9.22
N PRO A 253 -8.78 -9.72 10.41
CA PRO A 253 -7.64 -8.83 10.69
C PRO A 253 -6.49 -9.01 9.69
N PRO A 254 -5.61 -7.98 9.51
CA PRO A 254 -4.43 -8.09 8.67
C PRO A 254 -3.51 -9.22 9.13
N CYS A 255 -3.08 -10.06 8.19
CA CYS A 255 -2.09 -11.10 8.39
C CYS A 255 -1.42 -11.43 7.06
N VAL A 256 -0.31 -12.15 7.13
CA VAL A 256 0.46 -12.61 5.96
C VAL A 256 0.55 -14.13 5.92
N GLU A 257 0.73 -14.66 4.73
CA GLU A 257 1.07 -16.06 4.50
C GLU A 257 2.58 -16.18 4.22
N LEU A 258 3.14 -17.36 4.50
CA LEU A 258 4.46 -17.74 4.03
C LEU A 258 4.29 -18.68 2.82
N PRO A 259 4.94 -18.41 1.67
CA PRO A 259 4.74 -19.17 0.45
C PRO A 259 5.39 -20.56 0.51
N PHE A 260 6.37 -20.75 1.39
CA PHE A 260 7.01 -22.04 1.65
C PHE A 260 6.54 -22.56 3.01
N PHE A 261 6.07 -23.81 3.03
CA PHE A 261 5.58 -24.47 4.25
C PHE A 261 5.71 -26.00 4.12
N ASN A 262 5.86 -26.66 5.26
CA ASN A 262 5.97 -28.12 5.32
C ASN A 262 4.58 -28.79 5.23
N ASN A 263 4.56 -30.08 4.84
CA ASN A 263 3.35 -30.91 4.79
C ASN A 263 2.25 -30.38 3.87
N ALA A 264 2.61 -29.70 2.78
CA ALA A 264 1.67 -29.17 1.82
C ALA A 264 0.74 -30.27 1.26
N ARG A 265 -0.56 -29.95 1.18
CA ARG A 265 -1.60 -30.84 0.66
C ARG A 265 -2.11 -30.34 -0.67
N LYS A 266 -2.52 -31.27 -1.53
CA LYS A 266 -3.09 -30.95 -2.83
C LYS A 266 -4.52 -30.42 -2.64
N LEU A 267 -4.76 -29.26 -3.24
CA LEU A 267 -6.08 -28.70 -3.46
C LEU A 267 -6.50 -28.96 -4.90
N SER A 268 -7.77 -29.30 -5.09
CA SER A 268 -8.32 -29.55 -6.41
C SER A 268 -9.59 -28.74 -6.67
N ARG A 269 -9.70 -28.22 -7.89
CA ARG A 269 -10.89 -27.56 -8.43
C ARG A 269 -11.31 -28.24 -9.74
N LYS A 270 -11.52 -29.55 -9.70
CA LYS A 270 -11.78 -30.34 -10.91
C LYS A 270 -13.14 -29.99 -11.54
N ARG A 271 -13.06 -29.43 -12.74
CA ARG A 271 -14.16 -29.29 -13.72
C ARG A 271 -13.71 -29.95 -15.02
N LYS A 272 -14.64 -30.52 -15.81
CA LYS A 272 -14.34 -31.14 -17.12
C LYS A 272 -13.60 -30.23 -18.13
N SER A 273 -13.53 -28.92 -17.91
CA SER A 273 -13.02 -27.94 -18.89
C SER A 273 -12.05 -26.90 -18.32
N LEU A 274 -11.66 -26.96 -17.04
CA LEU A 274 -10.76 -25.97 -16.46
C LEU A 274 -9.71 -26.64 -15.55
N PRO A 275 -8.41 -26.49 -15.86
CA PRO A 275 -7.32 -26.89 -14.97
C PRO A 275 -7.32 -26.08 -13.67
N GLY A 276 -6.80 -26.63 -12.56
CA GLY A 276 -6.67 -25.85 -11.33
C GLY A 276 -6.34 -26.66 -10.08
N SER A 277 -5.31 -27.51 -10.08
CA SER A 277 -4.76 -28.01 -8.81
C SER A 277 -3.64 -27.11 -8.28
N ILE A 278 -3.50 -27.01 -6.96
CA ILE A 278 -2.51 -26.16 -6.29
C ILE A 278 -2.12 -26.76 -4.92
N CYS A 279 -0.94 -26.43 -4.37
CA CYS A 279 -0.63 -26.76 -2.97
C CYS A 279 -1.37 -25.80 -2.03
N GLY A 280 -2.01 -26.35 -0.99
CA GLY A 280 -2.56 -25.59 0.13
C GLY A 280 -1.81 -25.91 1.42
N ASN A 281 -1.69 -24.90 2.28
CA ASN A 281 -1.20 -25.08 3.64
C ASN A 281 -2.31 -25.72 4.50
N PRO A 282 -2.12 -26.94 5.03
CA PRO A 282 -3.18 -27.65 5.76
C PRO A 282 -3.65 -26.95 7.04
N ARG A 283 -2.86 -26.00 7.57
CA ARG A 283 -3.20 -25.21 8.76
C ARG A 283 -4.13 -24.03 8.46
N LEU A 284 -4.28 -23.63 7.20
CA LEU A 284 -5.11 -22.49 6.81
C LEU A 284 -6.49 -22.93 6.31
N PRO A 285 -7.58 -22.23 6.71
CA PRO A 285 -8.91 -22.48 6.16
C PRO A 285 -9.02 -21.91 4.73
N THR A 286 -8.59 -22.67 3.74
CA THR A 286 -8.44 -22.22 2.33
C THR A 286 -9.24 -23.05 1.31
N ALA A 287 -9.81 -24.18 1.73
CA ALA A 287 -10.60 -25.06 0.86
C ALA A 287 -11.74 -25.73 1.63
N SER A 288 -12.68 -26.35 0.92
CA SER A 288 -13.78 -27.12 1.50
C SER A 288 -13.48 -28.62 1.50
N GLU A 289 -14.33 -29.40 2.17
CA GLU A 289 -14.35 -30.86 2.10
C GLU A 289 -14.84 -31.36 0.73
N ALA A 290 -14.40 -32.57 0.37
CA ALA A 290 -14.92 -33.37 -0.73
C ALA A 290 -14.77 -34.85 -0.35
N CYS A 291 -15.88 -35.51 -0.04
CA CYS A 291 -15.87 -36.79 0.62
C CYS A 291 -16.28 -37.91 -0.35
N CYS A 292 -15.42 -38.89 -0.56
CA CYS A 292 -15.81 -40.11 -1.27
C CYS A 292 -16.48 -41.09 -0.32
N PRO A 293 -17.57 -41.75 -0.73
CA PRO A 293 -18.21 -42.80 0.05
C PRO A 293 -17.30 -44.02 0.19
N LEU A 294 -17.35 -44.68 1.35
CA LEU A 294 -16.65 -45.94 1.61
C LEU A 294 -17.53 -47.17 1.30
N PRO A 295 -16.95 -48.29 0.83
CA PRO A 295 -15.54 -48.48 0.49
C PRO A 295 -15.17 -47.79 -0.83
N LEU A 296 -13.94 -47.26 -0.91
CA LEU A 296 -13.39 -46.72 -2.17
C LEU A 296 -13.39 -47.84 -3.22
N THR A 297 -14.26 -47.73 -4.21
CA THR A 297 -14.30 -48.66 -5.35
C THR A 297 -13.27 -48.20 -6.38
N VAL A 298 -12.57 -49.13 -7.02
CA VAL A 298 -11.62 -48.79 -8.08
C VAL A 298 -12.38 -48.08 -9.21
N GLY A 299 -12.23 -46.76 -9.31
CA GLY A 299 -12.98 -45.91 -10.24
C GLY A 299 -14.05 -45.01 -9.62
N THR A 300 -14.20 -44.93 -8.29
CA THR A 300 -15.04 -43.90 -7.66
C THR A 300 -14.49 -42.52 -8.05
N LYS A 301 -15.26 -41.80 -8.87
CA LYS A 301 -14.91 -40.49 -9.44
C LYS A 301 -15.80 -39.39 -8.89
N TYR A 302 -16.48 -39.68 -7.79
CA TYR A 302 -17.58 -38.90 -7.28
C TYR A 302 -17.36 -38.59 -5.80
N ALA A 303 -17.39 -37.30 -5.47
CA ALA A 303 -17.36 -36.82 -4.10
C ALA A 303 -18.67 -36.13 -3.73
N GLU A 304 -19.07 -36.32 -2.49
CA GLU A 304 -20.22 -35.66 -1.87
C GLU A 304 -19.72 -34.53 -0.97
N ARG A 305 -20.60 -33.56 -0.73
CA ARG A 305 -20.34 -32.41 0.13
C ARG A 305 -21.51 -32.17 1.07
N ASN A 306 -21.21 -31.68 2.27
CA ASN A 306 -22.23 -31.29 3.24
C ASN A 306 -21.75 -30.08 4.05
N PRO A 307 -21.54 -28.93 3.38
CA PRO A 307 -21.02 -27.75 4.04
C PRO A 307 -22.09 -27.18 4.99
N ILE A 308 -21.67 -26.48 6.05
CA ILE A 308 -22.59 -25.70 6.89
C ILE A 308 -23.18 -24.54 6.09
N TYR A 309 -22.39 -23.91 5.23
CA TYR A 309 -22.84 -22.85 4.32
C TYR A 309 -22.07 -22.91 3.00
N ASP A 310 -22.68 -22.48 1.89
CA ASP A 310 -21.99 -22.46 0.61
C ASP A 310 -20.86 -21.43 0.64
N GLY A 311 -19.69 -21.82 0.12
CA GLY A 311 -18.47 -21.01 0.21
C GLY A 311 -17.65 -21.23 1.48
N GLU A 312 -18.02 -22.15 2.37
CA GLU A 312 -17.23 -22.49 3.56
C GLU A 312 -15.77 -22.86 3.24
N ARG A 313 -14.85 -22.33 4.05
CA ARG A 313 -13.42 -22.69 4.05
C ARG A 313 -13.03 -23.30 5.38
N MET A 314 -12.24 -24.35 5.32
CA MET A 314 -11.81 -25.11 6.49
C MET A 314 -10.39 -25.62 6.32
N THR A 315 -9.76 -25.95 7.44
CA THR A 315 -8.45 -26.60 7.49
C THR A 315 -8.55 -28.03 6.95
N TYR A 316 -7.40 -28.62 6.62
CA TYR A 316 -7.35 -30.01 6.17
C TYR A 316 -7.85 -30.97 7.27
N ALA A 317 -7.53 -30.69 8.54
CA ALA A 317 -7.96 -31.51 9.68
C ALA A 317 -9.49 -31.50 9.85
N THR A 318 -10.11 -30.31 9.76
CA THR A 318 -11.58 -30.18 9.81
C THR A 318 -12.24 -30.91 8.63
N ALA A 319 -11.65 -30.84 7.43
CA ALA A 319 -12.16 -31.54 6.25
C ALA A 319 -12.11 -33.08 6.40
N GLU A 320 -11.03 -33.64 6.96
CA GLU A 320 -10.96 -35.07 7.27
C GLU A 320 -12.06 -35.47 8.25
N GLN A 321 -12.22 -34.72 9.35
CA GLN A 321 -13.25 -34.98 10.35
C GLN A 321 -14.66 -34.91 9.76
N ARG A 322 -14.93 -33.94 8.87
CA ARG A 322 -16.21 -33.80 8.17
C ARG A 322 -16.56 -35.01 7.33
N CYS A 323 -15.59 -35.56 6.59
CA CYS A 323 -15.84 -36.74 5.79
C CYS A 323 -16.08 -37.99 6.63
N LEU A 324 -15.40 -38.12 7.77
CA LEU A 324 -15.60 -39.25 8.68
C LEU A 324 -17.03 -39.28 9.27
N ILE A 325 -17.66 -38.13 9.49
CA ILE A 325 -19.03 -38.03 10.03
C ILE A 325 -20.07 -38.64 9.09
N ILE A 326 -19.80 -38.64 7.78
CA ILE A 326 -20.71 -39.18 6.75
C ILE A 326 -20.24 -40.53 6.20
N ASP A 327 -19.48 -41.29 6.99
CA ASP A 327 -18.90 -42.59 6.59
C ASP A 327 -18.05 -42.53 5.29
N GLY A 328 -17.42 -41.38 5.05
CA GLY A 328 -16.58 -41.12 3.89
C GLY A 328 -15.11 -40.86 4.24
N THR A 329 -14.32 -40.56 3.22
CA THR A 329 -12.92 -40.13 3.36
C THR A 329 -12.59 -39.06 2.32
N LEU A 330 -11.59 -38.22 2.60
CA LEU A 330 -10.99 -37.40 1.56
C LEU A 330 -10.39 -38.28 0.48
N CYS A 331 -10.55 -37.87 -0.78
CA CYS A 331 -10.12 -38.63 -1.95
C CYS A 331 -9.78 -37.67 -3.11
N ASP A 332 -9.04 -38.17 -4.10
CA ASP A 332 -9.09 -37.56 -5.43
C ASP A 332 -10.42 -37.96 -6.10
N TYR A 333 -11.16 -36.99 -6.64
CA TYR A 333 -12.45 -37.17 -7.33
C TYR A 333 -12.36 -36.62 -8.76
N ASP A 334 -13.35 -36.86 -9.62
CA ASP A 334 -13.45 -36.18 -10.94
C ASP A 334 -14.72 -35.32 -11.08
N VAL A 335 -15.75 -35.62 -10.29
CA VAL A 335 -17.04 -34.93 -10.22
C VAL A 335 -17.44 -34.80 -8.75
N ILE A 336 -18.10 -33.70 -8.40
CA ILE A 336 -18.75 -33.50 -7.10
C ILE A 336 -20.27 -33.49 -7.33
N GLU A 337 -21.07 -34.02 -6.40
CA GLU A 337 -22.55 -33.97 -6.39
C GLU A 337 -23.10 -32.54 -6.28
N ILE A 338 -22.81 -31.65 -7.23
CA ILE A 338 -23.32 -30.29 -7.23
C ILE A 338 -23.77 -29.94 -8.65
N SER A 339 -25.04 -29.55 -8.78
CA SER A 339 -25.64 -29.12 -10.05
C SER A 339 -25.05 -27.80 -10.58
N ASP A 340 -24.53 -26.96 -9.68
CA ASP A 340 -24.22 -25.56 -9.94
C ASP A 340 -22.73 -25.22 -9.77
N ASN A 341 -22.08 -24.79 -10.86
CA ASN A 341 -20.63 -24.57 -10.90
C ASN A 341 -20.13 -23.43 -9.99
N TYR A 342 -20.96 -22.44 -9.68
CA TYR A 342 -20.58 -21.28 -8.85
C TYR A 342 -20.48 -21.63 -7.36
N LYS A 343 -21.14 -22.70 -6.91
CA LYS A 343 -21.04 -23.20 -5.52
C LYS A 343 -19.73 -23.95 -5.23
N THR A 344 -18.87 -24.13 -6.25
CA THR A 344 -17.65 -24.95 -6.16
C THR A 344 -16.37 -24.10 -6.12
N GLY A 345 -15.62 -24.28 -5.02
CA GLY A 345 -14.31 -23.68 -4.79
C GLY A 345 -13.19 -24.71 -4.95
N TYR A 346 -12.09 -24.51 -4.22
CA TYR A 346 -11.06 -25.54 -4.04
C TYR A 346 -11.47 -26.53 -2.95
N HIS A 347 -11.07 -27.79 -3.11
CA HIS A 347 -11.34 -28.86 -2.15
C HIS A 347 -10.06 -29.56 -1.72
N TRP A 348 -10.01 -29.97 -0.46
CA TRP A 348 -8.91 -30.79 0.07
C TRP A 348 -8.90 -32.18 -0.54
N THR A 349 -7.71 -32.65 -0.93
CA THR A 349 -7.49 -34.06 -1.30
C THR A 349 -6.34 -34.65 -0.47
N PRO A 350 -6.27 -35.99 -0.30
CA PRO A 350 -5.21 -36.62 0.49
C PRO A 350 -3.84 -36.57 -0.24
N GLY A 351 -3.82 -36.10 -1.49
CA GLY A 351 -2.61 -36.01 -2.30
C GLY A 351 -1.55 -35.12 -1.65
N THR A 352 -0.30 -35.57 -1.68
CA THR A 352 0.84 -34.77 -1.23
C THR A 352 1.24 -33.75 -2.29
N CYS A 353 1.72 -32.60 -1.84
CA CYS A 353 2.23 -31.53 -2.69
C CYS A 353 3.64 -31.17 -2.24
N GLU A 354 4.55 -31.00 -3.20
CA GLU A 354 5.93 -30.57 -2.95
C GLU A 354 6.11 -29.14 -3.43
N ILE A 355 6.70 -28.29 -2.59
CA ILE A 355 7.06 -26.93 -2.95
C ILE A 355 8.53 -26.93 -3.37
N ARG A 356 8.78 -26.51 -4.61
CA ARG A 356 10.11 -26.35 -5.20
C ARG A 356 10.36 -24.88 -5.49
N VAL A 357 11.63 -24.55 -5.64
CA VAL A 357 12.07 -23.21 -5.99
C VAL A 357 12.93 -23.22 -7.25
N LYS A 358 12.58 -22.35 -8.19
CA LYS A 358 13.37 -22.07 -9.38
C LYS A 358 14.18 -20.81 -9.15
N ILE A 359 15.48 -20.85 -9.39
CA ILE A 359 16.43 -19.76 -9.11
C ILE A 359 17.04 -19.30 -10.42
N ASN A 360 17.00 -18.00 -10.71
CA ASN A 360 17.60 -17.44 -11.92
C ASN A 360 19.09 -17.08 -11.71
N SER A 361 19.73 -16.50 -12.73
CA SER A 361 21.16 -16.12 -12.67
C SER A 361 21.47 -15.05 -11.62
N ASP A 362 20.48 -14.25 -11.24
CA ASP A 362 20.62 -13.11 -10.33
C ASP A 362 20.21 -13.47 -8.89
N GLY A 363 19.87 -14.73 -8.63
CA GLY A 363 19.47 -15.23 -7.32
C GLY A 363 18.01 -14.96 -6.97
N TYR A 364 17.20 -14.49 -7.92
CA TYR A 364 15.76 -14.32 -7.73
C TYR A 364 15.09 -15.69 -7.84
N VAL A 365 14.00 -15.85 -7.10
CA VAL A 365 13.30 -17.12 -6.97
C VAL A 365 11.89 -17.07 -7.56
N ALA A 366 11.44 -18.18 -8.13
CA ALA A 366 10.07 -18.41 -8.53
C ALA A 366 9.57 -19.73 -7.90
N ILE A 367 8.33 -19.73 -7.43
CA ILE A 367 7.72 -20.89 -6.77
C ILE A 367 7.23 -21.88 -7.84
N VAL A 368 7.51 -23.16 -7.64
CA VAL A 368 7.02 -24.24 -8.49
C VAL A 368 6.39 -25.31 -7.59
N TYR A 369 5.14 -25.65 -7.83
CA TYR A 369 4.51 -26.75 -7.09
C TYR A 369 4.58 -28.04 -7.89
N ASP A 370 4.98 -29.13 -7.25
CA ASP A 370 4.93 -30.47 -7.81
C ASP A 370 3.90 -31.35 -7.09
N MET A 371 3.09 -32.07 -7.87
CA MET A 371 1.96 -32.86 -7.39
C MET A 371 2.04 -34.25 -8.01
N GLN A 372 1.99 -35.31 -7.19
CA GLN A 372 2.20 -36.70 -7.65
C GLN A 372 1.27 -37.15 -8.79
N THR A 373 0.06 -36.58 -8.87
CA THR A 373 -0.86 -36.76 -10.00
C THR A 373 -0.95 -35.46 -10.80
N PRO A 374 -0.27 -35.35 -11.95
CA PRO A 374 -0.17 -34.09 -12.72
C PRO A 374 -1.47 -33.83 -13.46
N SER A 375 -2.46 -33.31 -12.73
CA SER A 375 -3.54 -32.54 -13.32
C SER A 375 -3.10 -31.08 -13.29
N ASP A 376 -2.93 -30.48 -14.47
CA ASP A 376 -3.51 -29.16 -14.74
C ASP A 376 -3.24 -28.11 -13.61
N LYS A 377 -1.95 -27.75 -13.45
CA LYS A 377 -1.47 -26.75 -12.47
C LYS A 377 -1.94 -25.34 -12.88
N VAL A 378 -2.14 -24.45 -11.91
CA VAL A 378 -2.33 -23.02 -12.22
C VAL A 378 -1.03 -22.44 -12.83
N SER A 379 -1.17 -21.56 -13.82
CA SER A 379 -0.07 -21.14 -14.71
C SER A 379 1.07 -20.39 -14.00
N TRP A 380 0.78 -19.63 -12.94
CA TRP A 380 1.78 -18.78 -12.28
C TRP A 380 2.74 -19.52 -11.34
N ILE A 381 2.54 -20.81 -11.10
CA ILE A 381 3.41 -21.70 -10.29
C ILE A 381 3.76 -23.00 -11.04
N ASP A 382 3.50 -23.02 -12.35
CA ASP A 382 3.91 -24.13 -13.19
C ASP A 382 5.43 -24.11 -13.41
N ASP A 383 5.98 -25.16 -14.02
CA ASP A 383 7.43 -25.30 -14.18
C ASP A 383 8.02 -24.19 -15.08
N ASN A 384 7.21 -23.59 -15.97
CA ASN A 384 7.61 -22.59 -16.95
C ASN A 384 7.39 -21.14 -16.50
N ASN A 385 6.76 -20.92 -15.34
CA ASN A 385 6.38 -19.58 -14.87
C ASN A 385 7.58 -18.63 -14.75
N GLN A 386 7.36 -17.32 -14.95
CA GLN A 386 8.41 -16.30 -14.87
C GLN A 386 8.18 -15.32 -13.71
N ASN A 387 7.43 -15.74 -12.69
CA ASN A 387 7.11 -14.91 -11.52
C ASN A 387 8.27 -14.89 -10.53
N PHE A 388 9.41 -14.35 -10.96
CA PHE A 388 10.60 -14.22 -10.12
C PHE A 388 10.45 -13.05 -9.14
N PHE A 389 10.82 -13.29 -7.88
CA PHE A 389 10.92 -12.28 -6.83
C PHE A 389 12.23 -12.43 -6.07
N GLU A 390 12.68 -11.33 -5.45
CA GLU A 390 13.92 -11.29 -4.69
C GLU A 390 13.75 -11.93 -3.31
N VAL A 391 14.80 -12.58 -2.80
CA VAL A 391 14.85 -13.17 -1.45
C VAL A 391 16.13 -12.75 -0.71
N ARG A 392 16.16 -12.97 0.60
CA ARG A 392 17.34 -12.73 1.45
C ARG A 392 18.06 -14.05 1.70
N TRP A 393 19.07 -14.34 0.87
CA TRP A 393 19.93 -15.52 1.01
C TRP A 393 20.80 -15.45 2.26
N ASP A 394 21.02 -16.60 2.90
CA ASP A 394 21.98 -16.76 3.98
C ASP A 394 23.38 -16.92 3.37
N GLY A 395 24.00 -15.79 3.06
CA GLY A 395 25.33 -15.67 2.46
C GLY A 395 25.34 -15.09 1.04
N ASP A 396 26.55 -14.91 0.50
CA ASP A 396 26.77 -14.24 -0.80
C ASP A 396 26.68 -15.19 -2.02
N ILE A 397 26.50 -16.49 -1.78
CA ILE A 397 26.45 -17.52 -2.82
C ILE A 397 25.09 -18.19 -2.75
N PHE A 398 24.49 -18.40 -3.92
CA PHE A 398 23.22 -19.11 -4.10
C PHE A 398 23.36 -20.17 -5.21
N PRO A 399 22.44 -21.14 -5.31
CA PRO A 399 22.44 -22.11 -6.40
C PRO A 399 22.39 -21.40 -7.76
N ASN A 400 23.42 -21.61 -8.58
CA ASN A 400 23.56 -20.99 -9.89
C ASN A 400 24.11 -22.01 -10.89
N PRO A 401 23.71 -22.01 -12.17
CA PRO A 401 24.31 -22.91 -13.16
C PRO A 401 25.85 -22.86 -13.20
N SER A 402 26.45 -21.69 -12.90
CA SER A 402 27.91 -21.51 -12.86
C SER A 402 28.60 -22.26 -11.72
N ASN A 403 27.88 -22.56 -10.62
CA ASN A 403 28.35 -23.42 -9.53
C ASN A 403 27.69 -24.81 -9.60
N ASN A 404 27.18 -25.19 -10.79
CA ASN A 404 26.42 -26.41 -11.05
C ASN A 404 25.26 -26.60 -10.06
N CYS A 405 24.60 -25.49 -9.70
CA CYS A 405 23.53 -25.44 -8.70
C CYS A 405 23.93 -26.02 -7.32
N GLY A 406 25.24 -26.00 -6.99
CA GLY A 406 25.79 -26.40 -5.69
C GLY A 406 26.65 -27.68 -5.66
N GLU A 407 27.53 -27.93 -6.64
CA GLU A 407 28.10 -29.27 -6.88
C GLU A 407 28.95 -29.96 -5.79
N GLY A 408 28.74 -31.30 -5.68
CA GLY A 408 29.61 -32.31 -5.07
C GLY A 408 28.99 -33.73 -5.02
N LEU A 409 29.00 -34.47 -6.15
CA LEU A 409 28.64 -35.90 -6.35
C LEU A 409 27.16 -36.34 -6.11
N GLN A 410 26.50 -36.77 -7.19
CA GLN A 410 25.20 -37.47 -7.23
C GLN A 410 24.00 -36.74 -6.60
N GLY A 411 23.81 -35.49 -7.00
CA GLY A 411 22.54 -34.77 -6.97
C GLY A 411 22.52 -33.66 -5.94
N LYS A 412 22.41 -32.40 -6.37
CA LYS A 412 22.08 -31.18 -5.58
C LYS A 412 21.55 -30.10 -6.56
N CYS A 413 20.23 -29.94 -6.60
CA CYS A 413 19.39 -29.16 -7.54
C CYS A 413 19.52 -29.48 -9.06
N GLU A 414 18.41 -29.42 -9.79
CA GLU A 414 18.36 -29.65 -11.25
C GLU A 414 18.77 -28.38 -12.01
N VAL A 415 19.69 -28.51 -12.97
CA VAL A 415 20.05 -27.42 -13.89
C VAL A 415 19.00 -27.34 -15.01
N LEU A 416 18.35 -26.19 -15.16
CA LEU A 416 17.32 -26.00 -16.18
C LEU A 416 17.90 -25.66 -17.56
N GLN A 417 17.31 -26.19 -18.62
CA GLN A 417 17.77 -25.95 -20.01
C GLN A 417 17.75 -24.48 -20.44
N LYS A 418 16.86 -23.66 -19.85
CA LYS A 418 16.74 -22.22 -20.14
C LYS A 418 17.61 -21.35 -19.22
N GLY A 419 18.53 -21.97 -18.47
CA GLY A 419 19.28 -21.32 -17.40
C GLY A 419 18.49 -21.31 -16.08
N GLY A 420 19.24 -21.38 -14.98
CA GLY A 420 18.71 -21.44 -13.61
C GLY A 420 18.79 -22.83 -12.97
N CYS A 421 18.38 -22.88 -11.71
CA CYS A 421 18.39 -24.07 -10.86
C CYS A 421 16.98 -24.37 -10.36
N LEU A 422 16.61 -25.65 -10.23
CA LEU A 422 15.37 -26.09 -9.60
C LEU A 422 15.71 -26.96 -8.39
N CYS A 423 15.30 -26.51 -7.21
CA CYS A 423 15.60 -27.17 -5.94
C CYS A 423 14.32 -27.61 -5.23
N GLN A 424 14.38 -28.74 -4.53
CA GLN A 424 13.39 -29.07 -3.50
C GLN A 424 13.59 -28.15 -2.30
N THR A 425 12.55 -27.94 -1.49
CA THR A 425 12.62 -27.07 -0.32
C THR A 425 12.12 -27.76 0.94
N SER A 426 12.60 -27.31 2.08
CA SER A 426 11.94 -27.50 3.36
C SER A 426 12.02 -26.25 4.20
N VAL A 427 11.09 -26.12 5.14
CA VAL A 427 11.10 -25.01 6.09
C VAL A 427 11.66 -25.48 7.42
N PHE A 428 12.60 -24.72 7.96
CA PHE A 428 13.12 -24.87 9.31
C PHE A 428 12.73 -23.64 10.14
N GLU A 429 12.28 -23.87 11.37
CA GLU A 429 11.80 -22.84 12.28
C GLU A 429 12.55 -22.95 13.62
N GLU A 430 13.05 -21.82 14.10
CA GLU A 430 13.78 -21.74 15.37
C GLU A 430 13.50 -20.44 16.11
N ALA A 431 13.70 -20.47 17.43
CA ALA A 431 13.63 -19.28 18.27
C ALA A 431 14.82 -18.35 17.98
N VAL A 432 14.56 -17.04 17.87
CA VAL A 432 15.62 -16.05 17.57
C VAL A 432 16.37 -15.65 18.82
N PHE A 433 15.65 -15.45 19.92
CA PHE A 433 16.19 -15.08 21.21
C PHE A 433 15.97 -16.20 22.23
N ASP A 434 17.00 -16.48 23.02
CA ASP A 434 16.96 -17.33 24.20
C ASP A 434 16.82 -16.53 25.51
N SER A 435 16.69 -15.21 25.38
CA SER A 435 16.65 -14.23 26.47
C SER A 435 15.98 -12.92 26.02
N MET A 436 15.71 -12.00 26.94
CA MET A 436 15.14 -10.69 26.61
C MET A 436 16.05 -9.91 25.62
N PRO A 437 15.50 -9.34 24.52
CA PRO A 437 16.27 -8.53 23.59
C PRO A 437 16.92 -7.32 24.28
N THR A 438 18.17 -7.03 23.90
CA THR A 438 18.97 -5.97 24.51
C THR A 438 18.54 -4.56 24.11
N THR A 439 17.89 -4.40 22.94
CA THR A 439 17.37 -3.12 22.45
C THR A 439 16.11 -3.35 21.60
N LYS A 440 15.28 -2.31 21.44
CA LYS A 440 14.12 -2.35 20.56
C LYS A 440 14.52 -2.54 19.09
N ASP A 441 15.60 -1.89 18.65
CA ASP A 441 16.14 -2.04 17.30
C ASP A 441 16.63 -3.46 17.02
N ALA A 442 17.27 -4.11 18.00
CA ALA A 442 17.66 -5.52 17.87
C ALA A 442 16.41 -6.42 17.72
N ALA A 443 15.36 -6.17 18.50
CA ALA A 443 14.10 -6.92 18.36
C ALA A 443 13.45 -6.69 16.98
N LEU A 444 13.30 -5.43 16.55
CA LEU A 444 12.67 -5.07 15.27
C LEU A 444 13.45 -5.56 14.04
N SER A 445 14.77 -5.60 14.11
CA SER A 445 15.64 -6.02 12.99
C SER A 445 15.77 -7.54 12.88
N MET A 446 15.68 -8.28 13.99
CA MET A 446 15.87 -9.73 14.01
C MET A 446 14.56 -10.52 13.99
N LEU A 447 13.46 -9.95 14.51
CA LEU A 447 12.14 -10.56 14.50
C LEU A 447 11.32 -9.97 13.37
N SER A 448 11.00 -10.80 12.39
CA SER A 448 10.27 -10.36 11.22
C SER A 448 8.83 -10.83 11.15
N ILE A 449 8.44 -11.77 12.02
CA ILE A 449 7.08 -12.32 12.05
C ILE A 449 6.35 -11.67 13.24
N GLY A 450 5.19 -11.07 12.95
CA GLY A 450 4.34 -10.49 13.99
C GLY A 450 3.58 -11.56 14.77
N ALA A 451 2.88 -11.12 15.80
CA ALA A 451 1.92 -11.92 16.56
C ALA A 451 0.65 -11.10 16.80
N LEU A 452 -0.42 -11.79 17.23
CA LEU A 452 -1.59 -11.09 17.77
C LEU A 452 -1.32 -10.65 19.21
N ASP A 453 -2.15 -9.74 19.71
CA ASP A 453 -2.17 -9.41 21.14
C ASP A 453 -2.34 -10.73 21.94
N PRO A 454 -1.46 -11.04 22.90
CA PRO A 454 -1.53 -12.23 23.74
C PRO A 454 -2.91 -12.46 24.40
N ASN A 455 -3.67 -11.39 24.67
CA ASN A 455 -5.01 -11.47 25.23
C ASN A 455 -6.08 -12.01 24.26
N THR A 456 -5.75 -12.12 22.97
CA THR A 456 -6.60 -12.73 21.94
C THR A 456 -6.62 -14.26 22.04
N TYR A 457 -5.54 -14.82 22.59
CA TYR A 457 -5.40 -16.25 22.89
C TYR A 457 -6.14 -16.59 24.19
N ALA A 458 -6.12 -17.86 24.63
CA ALA A 458 -6.91 -18.27 25.78
C ALA A 458 -6.43 -17.60 27.08
N THR A 459 -7.36 -17.32 28.00
CA THR A 459 -7.02 -16.66 29.27
C THR A 459 -6.05 -17.52 30.10
N ASN A 460 -4.95 -16.90 30.59
CA ASN A 460 -3.83 -17.52 31.31
C ASN A 460 -2.87 -18.38 30.46
N GLU A 461 -2.90 -18.25 29.13
CA GLU A 461 -1.95 -18.94 28.26
C GLU A 461 -0.55 -18.35 28.34
N TYR A 462 -0.44 -17.05 28.63
CA TYR A 462 0.83 -16.34 28.69
C TYR A 462 1.13 -15.71 30.05
N THR A 463 2.38 -15.80 30.48
CA THR A 463 2.93 -15.04 31.61
C THR A 463 3.82 -13.91 31.10
N MET A 464 3.61 -12.68 31.58
CA MET A 464 4.33 -11.49 31.11
C MET A 464 5.54 -11.15 32.00
N GLU A 465 6.67 -10.87 31.36
CA GLU A 465 7.90 -10.31 31.93
C GLU A 465 8.17 -8.93 31.29
N LEU A 466 8.37 -7.87 32.08
CA LEU A 466 8.68 -6.53 31.57
C LEU A 466 10.13 -6.15 31.86
N SER A 467 10.87 -5.77 30.83
CA SER A 467 12.18 -5.13 30.99
C SER A 467 12.01 -3.64 31.25
N ALA A 468 12.34 -3.20 32.47
CA ALA A 468 12.35 -1.77 32.81
C ALA A 468 13.45 -0.98 32.08
N GLU A 469 14.50 -1.66 31.61
CA GLU A 469 15.63 -1.05 30.91
C GLU A 469 15.31 -0.75 29.44
N THR A 470 14.71 -1.72 28.74
CA THR A 470 14.41 -1.59 27.30
C THR A 470 12.97 -1.18 27.02
N GLY A 471 12.07 -1.34 27.99
CA GLY A 471 10.63 -1.14 27.81
C GLY A 471 9.97 -2.22 26.94
N ILE A 472 10.64 -3.36 26.74
CA ILE A 472 10.10 -4.53 26.02
C ILE A 472 9.40 -5.44 27.03
N ALA A 473 8.20 -5.91 26.68
CA ALA A 473 7.53 -6.97 27.43
C ALA A 473 7.63 -8.31 26.68
N ALA A 474 7.97 -9.38 27.36
CA ALA A 474 7.98 -10.74 26.84
C ALA A 474 6.80 -11.52 27.43
N TYR A 475 6.05 -12.22 26.57
CA TYR A 475 4.93 -13.07 26.94
C TYR A 475 5.35 -14.52 26.69
N HIS A 476 5.46 -15.28 27.76
CA HIS A 476 5.91 -16.67 27.74
C HIS A 476 4.72 -17.63 27.77
N SER A 477 4.62 -18.51 26.77
CA SER A 477 3.68 -19.64 26.77
C SER A 477 4.07 -20.69 27.83
N ARG A 478 5.37 -20.81 28.11
CA ARG A 478 5.95 -21.63 29.16
C ARG A 478 6.76 -20.74 30.08
N ASN A 479 6.24 -20.54 31.30
CA ASN A 479 6.78 -19.58 32.26
C ASN A 479 8.32 -19.55 32.33
N GLY A 480 8.91 -18.41 31.94
CA GLY A 480 10.35 -18.14 31.98
C GLY A 480 11.20 -18.73 30.85
N PHE A 481 10.60 -19.40 29.85
CA PHE A 481 11.32 -19.91 28.68
C PHE A 481 11.13 -19.00 27.48
N TYR A 482 12.23 -18.65 26.83
CA TYR A 482 12.26 -17.92 25.57
C TYR A 482 12.33 -18.96 24.43
N ASP A 483 11.18 -19.22 23.82
CA ASP A 483 11.00 -20.21 22.76
C ASP A 483 10.26 -19.61 21.55
N GLU A 484 9.98 -20.41 20.53
CA GLU A 484 9.30 -19.99 19.29
C GLU A 484 7.85 -19.49 19.48
N HIS A 485 7.28 -19.72 20.67
CA HIS A 485 5.96 -19.25 21.06
C HIS A 485 6.02 -17.97 21.91
N THR A 486 7.21 -17.48 22.25
CA THR A 486 7.36 -16.24 23.01
C THR A 486 6.99 -15.04 22.13
N ILE A 487 6.20 -14.12 22.68
CA ILE A 487 5.79 -12.88 22.00
C ILE A 487 6.45 -11.70 22.69
N PHE A 488 7.09 -10.82 21.90
CA PHE A 488 7.65 -9.57 22.39
C PHE A 488 6.75 -8.39 22.02
N GLU A 489 6.38 -7.59 23.00
CA GLU A 489 5.66 -6.35 22.82
C GLU A 489 6.61 -5.15 22.96
N LEU A 490 6.57 -4.25 21.99
CA LEU A 490 7.33 -3.01 22.02
C LEU A 490 6.65 -1.89 21.22
N THR A 491 7.09 -0.66 21.46
CA THR A 491 6.71 0.51 20.65
C THR A 491 7.97 1.17 20.10
N ASP A 492 8.00 1.41 18.79
CA ASP A 492 9.13 2.04 18.12
C ASP A 492 9.19 3.57 18.33
N ASP A 493 10.21 4.21 17.77
CA ASP A 493 10.43 5.65 17.90
C ASP A 493 9.38 6.50 17.15
N TYR A 494 8.59 5.89 16.27
CA TYR A 494 7.50 6.54 15.54
C TYR A 494 6.14 6.37 16.23
N GLY A 495 6.09 5.65 17.35
CA GLY A 495 4.88 5.37 18.11
C GLY A 495 4.06 4.20 17.55
N ARG A 496 4.63 3.38 16.67
CA ARG A 496 4.01 2.13 16.20
C ARG A 496 4.19 1.05 17.26
N HIS A 497 3.10 0.37 17.57
CA HIS A 497 3.04 -0.70 18.56
C HIS A 497 3.12 -2.05 17.83
N PHE A 498 3.95 -2.96 18.35
CA PHE A 498 4.23 -4.25 17.74
C PHE A 498 4.10 -5.37 18.77
N PHE A 499 3.54 -6.49 18.32
CA PHE A 499 3.72 -7.81 18.91
C PHE A 499 4.53 -8.65 17.93
N LEU A 500 5.69 -9.15 18.35
CA LEU A 500 6.64 -9.85 17.50
C LEU A 500 6.81 -11.28 18.01
N LYS A 501 6.62 -12.26 17.14
CA LYS A 501 6.82 -13.68 17.48
C LYS A 501 8.31 -13.98 17.48
N ASN A 502 8.79 -14.67 18.51
CA ASN A 502 10.20 -15.04 18.67
C ASN A 502 10.60 -16.20 17.74
N ILE A 503 10.42 -16.05 16.43
CA ILE A 503 10.63 -17.12 15.46
C ILE A 503 11.33 -16.60 14.21
N ARG A 504 12.21 -17.44 13.66
CA ARG A 504 12.77 -17.30 12.32
C ARG A 504 12.32 -18.49 11.49
N SER A 505 11.72 -18.20 10.33
CA SER A 505 11.35 -19.20 9.33
C SER A 505 12.36 -19.14 8.17
N THR A 506 13.09 -20.23 7.97
CA THR A 506 14.15 -20.35 6.97
C THR A 506 13.79 -21.42 5.95
N VAL A 507 13.91 -21.10 4.67
CA VAL A 507 13.73 -22.06 3.57
C VAL A 507 15.08 -22.67 3.26
N GLU A 508 15.24 -23.95 3.57
CA GLU A 508 16.44 -24.74 3.27
C GLU A 508 16.27 -25.44 1.92
N MET A 509 17.33 -25.41 1.12
CA MET A 509 17.37 -26.12 -0.15
C MET A 509 17.67 -27.60 0.08
N LYS A 510 17.01 -28.45 -0.70
CA LYS A 510 17.21 -29.91 -0.71
C LYS A 510 17.66 -30.41 -2.06
N ASP A 511 18.47 -31.46 -2.03
CA ASP A 511 18.84 -32.20 -3.21
C ASP A 511 17.73 -33.12 -3.73
N LEU A 512 17.95 -33.75 -4.89
CA LEU A 512 16.97 -34.63 -5.53
C LEU A 512 16.64 -35.90 -4.71
N PHE A 513 17.41 -36.17 -3.65
CA PHE A 513 17.20 -37.28 -2.72
C PHE A 513 16.64 -36.80 -1.37
N GLY A 514 16.27 -35.52 -1.26
CA GLY A 514 15.69 -34.91 -0.07
C GLY A 514 16.67 -34.55 1.04
N LYS A 515 17.99 -34.56 0.78
CA LYS A 515 19.02 -34.18 1.76
C LYS A 515 19.34 -32.68 1.63
N ASN A 516 19.49 -32.02 2.78
CA ASN A 516 19.81 -30.60 2.83
C ASN A 516 21.14 -30.28 2.11
N ILE A 517 21.14 -29.14 1.45
CA ILE A 517 22.32 -28.53 0.84
C ILE A 517 22.58 -27.19 1.55
N ASP A 518 23.84 -26.73 1.59
CA ASP A 518 24.26 -25.52 2.33
C ASP A 518 23.82 -24.23 1.61
N PHE A 519 22.53 -24.10 1.34
CA PHE A 519 21.88 -22.91 0.82
C PHE A 519 20.51 -22.75 1.47
N SER A 520 20.27 -21.57 2.00
CA SER A 520 18.99 -21.19 2.58
C SER A 520 18.71 -19.72 2.39
N PHE A 521 17.44 -19.34 2.51
CA PHE A 521 17.02 -17.95 2.53
C PHE A 521 15.86 -17.78 3.51
N ARG A 522 15.69 -16.56 4.01
CA ARG A 522 14.57 -16.21 4.89
C ARG A 522 13.23 -16.37 4.16
N ASN A 523 12.27 -17.06 4.78
CA ASN A 523 10.93 -17.26 4.22
C ASN A 523 10.18 -15.91 4.13
N PRO A 524 9.87 -15.42 2.92
CA PRO A 524 9.35 -14.06 2.74
C PRO A 524 7.81 -14.01 2.87
N PRO A 525 7.24 -13.05 3.62
CA PRO A 525 5.79 -12.94 3.72
C PRO A 525 5.12 -12.40 2.45
N ASN A 526 3.85 -12.75 2.27
CA ASN A 526 2.96 -12.14 1.28
C ASN A 526 1.53 -12.03 1.81
N PHE A 527 0.86 -10.91 1.53
CA PHE A 527 -0.55 -10.71 1.89
C PHE A 527 -1.50 -11.48 0.97
N MET A 528 -1.21 -11.47 -0.32
CA MET A 528 -2.08 -12.01 -1.36
C MET A 528 -1.92 -13.53 -1.48
N SER A 529 -3.01 -14.28 -1.31
CA SER A 529 -2.94 -15.74 -1.46
C SER A 529 -2.54 -16.17 -2.88
N LEU A 530 -1.71 -17.21 -2.96
CA LEU A 530 -1.34 -17.87 -4.22
C LEU A 530 -2.50 -18.68 -4.82
N ILE A 531 -3.53 -18.99 -4.01
CA ILE A 531 -4.75 -19.68 -4.44
C ILE A 531 -5.67 -18.66 -5.16
N PRO A 532 -6.08 -18.92 -6.42
CA PRO A 532 -6.78 -17.94 -7.24
C PRO A 532 -7.94 -17.22 -6.54
N ILE A 533 -8.87 -17.99 -5.98
CA ILE A 533 -10.12 -17.52 -5.38
C ILE A 533 -9.95 -16.96 -3.96
N GLU A 534 -8.76 -17.12 -3.37
CA GLU A 534 -8.43 -16.58 -2.03
C GLU A 534 -7.56 -15.31 -2.12
N ALA A 535 -7.27 -14.81 -3.31
CA ALA A 535 -6.78 -13.43 -3.44
C ALA A 535 -7.97 -12.48 -3.30
N THR A 536 -8.02 -11.78 -2.16
CA THR A 536 -9.15 -10.93 -1.82
C THR A 536 -8.84 -9.44 -1.97
N VAL A 537 -9.89 -8.63 -2.12
CA VAL A 537 -9.74 -7.16 -2.17
C VAL A 537 -9.24 -6.65 -0.82
N ARG A 538 -9.69 -7.26 0.28
CA ARG A 538 -9.21 -7.00 1.65
C ARG A 538 -7.70 -7.13 1.75
N ASP A 539 -7.14 -8.28 1.36
CA ASP A 539 -5.71 -8.52 1.54
C ASP A 539 -4.87 -7.62 0.62
N ALA A 540 -5.41 -7.26 -0.55
CA ALA A 540 -4.79 -6.29 -1.45
C ALA A 540 -4.79 -4.86 -0.87
N GLN A 541 -5.81 -4.50 -0.08
CA GLN A 541 -5.84 -3.23 0.67
C GLN A 541 -4.82 -3.27 1.81
N TYR A 542 -4.72 -4.36 2.57
CA TYR A 542 -3.70 -4.51 3.63
C TYR A 542 -2.28 -4.39 3.09
N GLU A 543 -1.99 -5.02 1.93
CA GLU A 543 -0.70 -4.84 1.25
C GLU A 543 -0.45 -3.38 0.86
N THR A 544 -1.48 -2.65 0.42
CA THR A 544 -1.35 -1.22 0.09
C THR A 544 -1.03 -0.39 1.32
N GLU A 545 -1.70 -0.66 2.45
CA GLU A 545 -1.41 0.04 3.70
C GLU A 545 0.02 -0.23 4.17
N ALA A 546 0.50 -1.47 4.09
CA ALA A 546 1.88 -1.82 4.43
C ALA A 546 2.90 -1.13 3.51
N ILE A 547 2.61 -1.03 2.20
CA ILE A 547 3.45 -0.27 1.25
C ILE A 547 3.49 1.22 1.60
N LEU A 548 2.33 1.81 1.90
CA LEU A 548 2.23 3.22 2.29
C LEU A 548 2.97 3.48 3.61
N ASP A 549 2.95 2.52 4.53
CA ASP A 549 3.68 2.59 5.79
C ASP A 549 5.20 2.54 5.57
N ASP A 550 5.70 1.71 4.66
CA ASP A 550 7.14 1.70 4.37
C ASP A 550 7.60 3.06 3.80
N TYR A 551 6.83 3.67 2.89
CA TYR A 551 7.11 5.04 2.44
C TYR A 551 7.09 6.06 3.58
N PHE A 552 6.09 5.98 4.45
CA PHE A 552 5.84 7.00 5.46
C PHE A 552 6.83 6.94 6.63
N TYR A 553 7.15 5.74 7.11
CA TYR A 553 8.07 5.52 8.23
C TYR A 553 9.53 5.37 7.79
N HIS A 554 9.82 5.48 6.49
CA HIS A 554 11.19 5.53 6.01
C HIS A 554 11.95 6.71 6.67
N PRO A 555 13.18 6.49 7.20
CA PRO A 555 13.92 7.53 7.93
C PRO A 555 14.17 8.82 7.14
N ASN A 556 14.15 8.73 5.81
CA ASN A 556 14.38 9.87 4.93
C ASN A 556 13.15 10.76 4.69
N THR A 557 11.95 10.30 5.05
CA THR A 557 10.70 10.97 4.70
C THR A 557 10.57 12.34 5.37
N ALA A 558 10.89 12.43 6.66
CA ALA A 558 10.84 13.70 7.39
C ALA A 558 11.81 14.77 6.83
N PRO A 559 13.14 14.53 6.70
CA PRO A 559 14.04 15.55 6.17
C PRO A 559 13.76 15.89 4.71
N PHE A 560 13.43 14.91 3.87
CA PHE A 560 13.09 15.16 2.46
C PHE A 560 11.89 16.10 2.33
N LEU A 561 10.77 15.78 2.98
CA LEU A 561 9.56 16.60 2.92
C LEU A 561 9.78 18.00 3.48
N CYS A 562 10.56 18.12 4.56
CA CYS A 562 10.87 19.43 5.14
C CYS A 562 11.65 20.34 4.20
N ILE A 563 12.63 19.80 3.46
CA ILE A 563 13.31 20.58 2.41
C ILE A 563 12.28 21.07 1.38
N ARG A 564 11.43 20.17 0.86
CA ARG A 564 10.43 20.54 -0.16
C ARG A 564 9.40 21.53 0.32
N PHE A 565 8.88 21.35 1.53
CA PHE A 565 7.91 22.28 2.10
C PHE A 565 8.53 23.64 2.32
N ILE A 566 9.72 23.72 2.94
CA ILE A 566 10.38 25.02 3.17
C ILE A 566 10.62 25.75 1.83
N GLN A 567 11.04 25.04 0.79
CA GLN A 567 11.16 25.61 -0.57
C GLN A 567 9.83 26.19 -1.07
N ARG A 568 8.70 25.47 -0.89
CA ARG A 568 7.37 25.97 -1.26
C ARG A 568 6.85 27.10 -0.36
N PHE A 569 7.48 27.35 0.78
CA PHE A 569 7.24 28.52 1.64
C PHE A 569 8.20 29.69 1.35
N GLY A 570 8.95 29.65 0.25
CA GLY A 570 9.69 30.79 -0.29
C GLY A 570 11.14 30.88 0.19
N ILE A 571 11.74 29.77 0.60
CA ILE A 571 13.15 29.70 1.01
C ILE A 571 13.82 28.59 0.19
N SER A 572 14.50 28.96 -0.90
CA SER A 572 15.08 28.00 -1.86
C SER A 572 16.23 27.19 -1.25
N ASN A 573 17.00 27.81 -0.36
CA ASN A 573 18.23 27.25 0.23
C ASN A 573 18.18 27.30 1.77
N PRO A 574 17.35 26.47 2.42
CA PRO A 574 17.21 26.50 3.87
C PRO A 574 18.48 26.02 4.58
N ALA A 575 18.82 26.63 5.71
CA ALA A 575 19.98 26.18 6.49
C ALA A 575 19.72 24.78 7.11
N PRO A 576 20.76 23.93 7.30
CA PRO A 576 20.58 22.58 7.85
C PRO A 576 19.86 22.54 9.20
N ARG A 577 20.13 23.52 10.08
CA ARG A 577 19.43 23.66 11.36
C ARG A 577 17.91 23.83 11.18
N TYR A 578 17.49 24.60 10.17
CA TYR A 578 16.08 24.86 9.94
C TYR A 578 15.37 23.59 9.44
N VAL A 579 15.99 22.86 8.50
CA VAL A 579 15.51 21.54 8.07
C VAL A 579 15.42 20.59 9.27
N LYS A 580 16.44 20.55 10.13
CA LYS A 580 16.41 19.74 11.36
C LYS A 580 15.24 20.09 12.28
N SER A 581 14.98 21.38 12.48
CA SER A 581 13.86 21.83 13.30
C SER A 581 12.51 21.37 12.73
N CYS A 582 12.34 21.46 11.41
CA CYS A 582 11.15 20.98 10.73
C CYS A 582 11.01 19.46 10.82
N ALA A 583 12.08 18.73 10.52
CA ALA A 583 12.05 17.26 10.51
C ALA A 583 11.80 16.70 11.92
N THR A 584 12.35 17.33 12.96
CA THR A 584 12.05 17.00 14.36
C THR A 584 10.57 17.25 14.68
N ALA A 585 10.00 18.39 14.27
CA ALA A 585 8.58 18.69 14.47
C ALA A 585 7.66 17.70 13.72
N PHE A 586 8.08 17.22 12.55
CA PHE A 586 7.38 16.16 11.81
C PHE A 586 7.44 14.84 12.58
N GLN A 587 8.61 14.45 13.09
CA GLN A 587 8.81 13.19 13.82
C GLN A 587 8.07 13.16 15.16
N GLU A 588 8.22 14.19 15.99
CA GLU A 588 7.56 14.30 17.29
C GLU A 588 6.07 14.66 17.15
N GLY A 589 5.69 15.24 16.02
CA GLY A 589 4.33 15.72 15.77
C GLY A 589 3.92 16.91 16.64
N ILE A 590 4.90 17.62 17.25
CA ILE A 590 4.70 18.79 18.10
C ILE A 590 5.75 19.86 17.77
N TYR A 591 5.36 21.12 17.82
CA TYR A 591 6.26 22.27 17.74
C TYR A 591 5.87 23.35 18.75
N HIS A 592 6.85 23.95 19.41
CA HIS A 592 6.65 24.99 20.42
C HIS A 592 7.17 26.35 19.97
N ALA A 593 6.30 27.36 19.96
CA ALA A 593 6.69 28.74 19.64
C ALA A 593 5.79 29.75 20.35
N GLY A 594 6.40 30.83 20.90
CA GLY A 594 5.67 31.94 21.51
C GLY A 594 4.75 31.52 22.67
N GLY A 595 5.17 30.53 23.47
CA GLY A 595 4.37 30.00 24.59
C GLY A 595 3.19 29.12 24.17
N LYS A 596 3.05 28.78 22.88
CA LYS A 596 2.03 27.87 22.35
C LYS A 596 2.65 26.57 21.84
N SER A 597 1.87 25.50 21.90
CA SER A 597 2.20 24.20 21.30
C SER A 597 1.30 23.94 20.08
N PHE A 598 1.87 23.42 19.01
CA PHE A 598 1.18 23.09 17.77
C PHE A 598 1.40 21.62 17.45
N GLY A 599 0.34 20.88 17.13
CA GLY A 599 0.44 19.49 16.67
C GLY A 599 -0.42 18.52 17.45
N THR A 600 -0.26 17.23 17.16
CA THR A 600 -1.03 16.12 17.76
C THR A 600 -0.18 15.17 18.59
N GLY A 601 1.15 15.32 18.58
CA GLY A 601 2.06 14.35 19.23
C GLY A 601 2.21 13.03 18.48
N LYS A 602 1.86 13.01 17.19
CA LYS A 602 1.96 11.84 16.32
C LYS A 602 2.90 12.14 15.15
N TYR A 603 3.75 11.16 14.82
CA TYR A 603 4.63 11.22 13.65
C TYR A 603 3.85 11.61 12.38
N GLY A 604 4.43 12.52 11.59
CA GLY A 604 3.86 13.06 10.36
C GLY A 604 2.77 14.13 10.52
N CYS A 605 2.65 14.76 11.69
CA CYS A 605 1.67 15.84 11.92
C CYS A 605 2.01 17.10 11.10
N LEU A 606 1.22 17.38 10.06
CA LEU A 606 1.43 18.55 9.19
C LEU A 606 1.21 19.88 9.91
N LYS A 607 0.36 19.91 10.95
CA LYS A 607 0.18 21.11 11.77
C LYS A 607 1.47 21.53 12.49
N ALA A 608 2.18 20.57 13.09
CA ALA A 608 3.46 20.83 13.73
C ALA A 608 4.51 21.23 12.70
N THR A 609 4.58 20.50 11.58
CA THR A 609 5.49 20.78 10.46
C THR A 609 5.31 22.19 9.91
N VAL A 610 4.09 22.59 9.53
CA VAL A 610 3.83 23.94 8.99
C VAL A 610 4.11 25.02 10.03
N ALA A 611 3.75 24.79 11.31
CA ALA A 611 4.08 25.73 12.37
C ALA A 611 5.59 25.91 12.53
N SER A 612 6.37 24.82 12.43
CA SER A 612 7.82 24.87 12.49
C SER A 612 8.42 25.66 11.33
N ILE A 613 7.79 25.67 10.15
CA ILE A 613 8.25 26.43 9.00
C ILE A 613 7.96 27.93 9.18
N VAL A 614 6.70 28.28 9.39
CA VAL A 614 6.26 29.69 9.39
C VAL A 614 6.69 30.46 10.65
N LEU A 615 6.99 29.76 11.76
CA LEU A 615 7.37 30.37 13.03
C LEU A 615 8.86 30.24 13.37
N ASP A 616 9.66 29.53 12.56
CA ASP A 616 11.10 29.44 12.80
C ASP A 616 11.76 30.82 12.76
N ARG A 617 12.86 30.93 13.50
CA ARG A 617 13.66 32.16 13.60
C ARG A 617 14.25 32.61 12.27
N GLU A 618 14.55 31.69 11.36
CA GLU A 618 15.11 31.97 10.02
C GLU A 618 14.08 32.72 9.18
N THR A 619 12.86 32.19 9.11
CA THR A 619 11.72 32.77 8.40
C THR A 619 11.34 34.17 8.90
N ARG A 620 11.69 34.50 10.14
CA ARG A 620 11.30 35.76 10.82
C ARG A 620 12.45 36.75 11.00
N SER A 621 13.64 36.41 10.49
CA SER A 621 14.85 37.20 10.73
C SER A 621 14.99 38.33 9.71
N VAL A 622 14.83 39.57 10.17
CA VAL A 622 15.08 40.78 9.36
C VAL A 622 16.54 40.93 8.91
N VAL A 623 17.47 40.24 9.59
CA VAL A 623 18.90 40.26 9.20
C VAL A 623 19.12 39.43 7.95
N LEU A 624 18.34 38.35 7.76
CA LEU A 624 18.46 37.49 6.59
C LEU A 624 17.86 38.13 5.33
N ASP A 625 17.00 39.14 5.46
CA ASP A 625 16.49 39.92 4.33
C ASP A 625 17.62 40.64 3.54
N ALA A 626 18.77 40.87 4.18
CA ALA A 626 19.94 41.46 3.55
C ALA A 626 20.88 40.44 2.89
N ASP A 627 20.67 39.13 3.11
CA ASP A 627 21.49 38.07 2.55
C ASP A 627 20.99 37.69 1.14
N PRO A 628 21.79 37.88 0.08
CA PRO A 628 21.38 37.56 -1.29
C PRO A 628 21.18 36.07 -1.55
N SER A 629 21.61 35.18 -0.65
CA SER A 629 21.39 33.74 -0.74
C SER A 629 20.09 33.27 -0.07
N GLN A 630 19.41 34.16 0.66
CA GLN A 630 18.19 33.87 1.40
C GLN A 630 16.92 34.18 0.60
N GLY A 631 15.84 33.46 0.92
CA GLY A 631 14.55 33.58 0.24
C GLY A 631 14.46 32.79 -1.07
N SER A 632 13.55 33.20 -1.94
CA SER A 632 13.37 32.64 -3.27
C SER A 632 13.02 33.72 -4.30
N LEU A 633 13.21 33.40 -5.58
CA LEU A 633 12.71 34.26 -6.65
C LEU A 633 11.18 34.17 -6.67
N ARG A 634 10.49 35.30 -6.78
CA ARG A 634 9.03 35.30 -6.86
C ARG A 634 8.57 34.65 -8.17
N GLU A 635 7.73 33.62 -8.06
CA GLU A 635 7.13 32.92 -9.19
C GLU A 635 6.36 33.89 -10.13
N PRO A 636 6.33 33.63 -11.45
CA PRO A 636 5.68 34.52 -12.42
C PRO A 636 4.20 34.84 -12.11
N LEU A 637 3.40 33.83 -11.72
CA LEU A 637 2.00 34.05 -11.37
C LEU A 637 1.86 34.96 -10.13
N LEU A 638 2.72 34.75 -9.12
CA LEU A 638 2.74 35.56 -7.91
C LEU A 638 3.17 37.01 -8.19
N LYS A 639 4.01 37.26 -9.20
CA LYS A 639 4.35 38.62 -9.65
C LYS A 639 3.10 39.34 -10.19
N ILE A 640 2.31 38.67 -11.04
CA ILE A 640 1.06 39.24 -11.58
C ILE A 640 0.07 39.54 -10.46
N LEU A 641 -0.20 38.55 -9.59
CA LEU A 641 -1.13 38.72 -8.47
C LEU A 641 -0.66 39.80 -7.49
N SER A 642 0.65 39.91 -7.26
CA SER A 642 1.23 40.99 -6.45
C SER A 642 0.95 42.36 -7.09
N VAL A 643 1.18 42.54 -8.39
CA VAL A 643 0.89 43.82 -9.06
C VAL A 643 -0.59 44.15 -8.97
N MET A 644 -1.48 43.20 -9.30
CA MET A 644 -2.92 43.41 -9.21
C MET A 644 -3.36 43.84 -7.80
N ARG A 645 -2.83 43.19 -6.75
CA ARG A 645 -3.20 43.52 -5.36
C ARG A 645 -2.64 44.86 -4.90
N ASN A 646 -1.37 45.15 -5.20
CA ASN A 646 -0.71 46.39 -4.76
C ASN A 646 -1.20 47.62 -5.54
N MET A 647 -1.65 47.43 -6.78
CA MET A 647 -2.18 48.49 -7.63
C MET A 647 -3.72 48.56 -7.57
N GLU A 648 -4.33 48.03 -6.50
CA GLU A 648 -5.77 48.12 -6.21
C GLU A 648 -6.64 47.68 -7.39
N PHE A 649 -6.37 46.47 -7.93
CA PHE A 649 -7.15 45.93 -9.03
C PHE A 649 -8.64 45.82 -8.68
N LYS A 650 -9.47 46.43 -9.53
CA LYS A 650 -10.92 46.35 -9.46
C LYS A 650 -11.48 45.67 -10.70
N ARG A 651 -12.28 44.64 -10.46
CA ARG A 651 -13.07 43.96 -11.48
C ARG A 651 -14.23 44.85 -11.92
N GLU A 652 -14.49 44.90 -13.22
CA GLU A 652 -15.66 45.59 -13.77
C GLU A 652 -16.97 44.87 -13.43
N ASP A 653 -18.05 45.62 -13.17
CA ASP A 653 -19.31 45.07 -12.64
C ASP A 653 -19.92 43.94 -13.49
N HIS A 654 -19.79 44.03 -14.82
CA HIS A 654 -20.32 43.07 -15.77
C HIS A 654 -19.53 41.75 -15.84
N VAL A 655 -18.36 41.67 -15.22
CA VAL A 655 -17.46 40.51 -15.26
C VAL A 655 -17.75 39.60 -14.08
N ARG A 656 -18.29 38.40 -14.28
CA ARG A 656 -18.63 37.53 -13.14
C ARG A 656 -17.40 37.00 -12.38
N GLN A 657 -16.34 36.65 -13.10
CA GLN A 657 -15.11 36.07 -12.57
C GLN A 657 -13.91 36.67 -13.30
N VAL A 658 -12.82 36.93 -12.56
CA VAL A 658 -11.57 37.37 -13.16
C VAL A 658 -10.93 36.18 -13.87
N VAL A 659 -10.68 36.33 -15.16
CA VAL A 659 -10.07 35.29 -15.99
C VAL A 659 -8.72 35.79 -16.49
N LEU A 660 -7.67 35.03 -16.19
CA LEU A 660 -6.35 35.19 -16.79
C LEU A 660 -6.17 34.09 -17.83
N ARG A 661 -5.91 34.44 -19.09
CA ARG A 661 -5.88 33.47 -20.21
C ARG A 661 -4.47 33.21 -20.71
N GLY A 662 -4.15 31.93 -20.93
CA GLY A 662 -2.92 31.47 -21.57
C GLY A 662 -1.66 31.85 -20.79
N LEU A 663 -1.71 31.80 -19.45
CA LEU A 663 -0.54 32.12 -18.62
C LEU A 663 0.53 31.03 -18.68
N ASP A 664 0.14 29.79 -18.94
CA ASP A 664 1.03 28.68 -19.24
C ASP A 664 1.94 29.00 -20.43
N ASP A 665 1.37 29.39 -21.58
CA ASP A 665 2.13 29.78 -22.77
C ASP A 665 2.97 31.04 -22.56
N ARG A 666 2.44 31.99 -21.79
CA ARG A 666 3.02 33.34 -21.68
C ARG A 666 4.10 33.44 -20.63
N ILE A 667 3.89 32.83 -19.47
CA ILE A 667 4.76 32.98 -18.31
C ILE A 667 5.18 31.62 -17.73
N GLY A 668 4.84 30.52 -18.40
CA GLY A 668 5.19 29.16 -17.97
C GLY A 668 4.38 28.65 -16.79
N GLN A 669 3.34 29.37 -16.34
CA GLN A 669 2.63 29.04 -15.11
C GLN A 669 1.17 29.49 -15.14
N MET A 670 0.25 28.53 -15.00
CA MET A 670 -1.20 28.76 -14.90
C MET A 670 -1.80 27.97 -13.73
N ALA A 671 -2.76 28.56 -13.03
CA ALA A 671 -3.36 27.93 -11.85
C ALA A 671 -4.02 26.60 -12.21
N HIS A 672 -3.63 25.52 -11.51
CA HIS A 672 -4.11 24.15 -11.71
C HIS A 672 -3.77 23.50 -13.06
N GLU A 673 -2.91 24.10 -13.88
CA GLU A 673 -2.48 23.57 -15.17
C GLU A 673 -1.00 23.18 -15.14
N PHE A 674 -0.63 22.32 -14.19
CA PHE A 674 0.71 21.75 -14.14
C PHE A 674 0.94 20.87 -15.37
N ALA A 675 2.03 21.13 -16.11
CA ALA A 675 2.34 20.40 -17.33
C ALA A 675 2.73 18.94 -17.08
N THR A 676 3.37 18.66 -15.94
CA THR A 676 3.81 17.32 -15.54
C THR A 676 3.71 17.15 -14.02
N VAL A 677 3.98 15.94 -13.52
CA VAL A 677 4.09 15.63 -12.09
C VAL A 677 5.26 16.32 -11.39
N PHE A 678 6.23 16.83 -12.16
CA PHE A 678 7.41 17.55 -11.65
C PHE A 678 7.14 19.02 -11.31
N SER A 679 5.86 19.40 -11.16
CA SER A 679 5.42 20.79 -10.95
C SER A 679 5.75 21.69 -12.15
N PHE A 680 5.77 23.01 -11.95
CA PHE A 680 6.18 23.98 -12.98
C PHE A 680 7.70 24.10 -13.13
N PHE A 681 8.44 23.68 -12.10
CA PHE A 681 9.90 23.78 -12.04
C PHE A 681 10.46 22.79 -11.02
N LEU A 682 11.69 22.35 -11.26
CA LEU A 682 12.43 21.40 -10.46
C LEU A 682 12.95 22.05 -9.18
N PRO A 683 12.71 21.46 -8.00
CA PRO A 683 13.24 21.96 -6.73
C PRO A 683 14.77 22.06 -6.64
N GLU A 684 15.50 21.37 -7.51
CA GLU A 684 16.97 21.35 -7.57
C GLU A 684 17.53 22.26 -8.67
N TYR A 685 16.68 22.94 -9.44
CA TYR A 685 17.15 23.73 -10.57
C TYR A 685 18.11 24.83 -10.10
N ALA A 686 19.30 24.84 -10.72
CA ALA A 686 20.35 25.82 -10.48
C ALA A 686 20.77 26.42 -11.83
N PRO A 687 20.50 27.71 -12.07
CA PRO A 687 20.90 28.36 -13.32
C PRO A 687 22.42 28.53 -13.39
N ASP A 688 22.98 28.32 -14.57
CA ASP A 688 24.42 28.48 -14.83
C ASP A 688 24.95 29.85 -14.38
N GLY A 689 26.13 29.86 -13.76
CA GLY A 689 26.80 31.06 -13.29
C GLY A 689 26.97 31.09 -11.78
N VAL A 690 26.72 32.26 -11.17
CA VAL A 690 27.03 32.53 -9.76
C VAL A 690 26.26 31.65 -8.77
N ILE A 691 25.03 31.26 -9.12
CA ILE A 691 24.16 30.42 -8.27
C ILE A 691 24.73 28.99 -8.18
N THR A 692 24.94 28.34 -9.33
CA THR A 692 25.56 27.00 -9.38
C THR A 692 26.98 27.00 -8.83
N THR A 693 27.77 28.06 -9.07
CA THR A 693 29.14 28.18 -8.51
C THR A 693 29.13 28.26 -6.99
N ALA A 694 28.10 28.88 -6.41
CA ALA A 694 27.87 28.94 -4.97
C ALA A 694 27.19 27.68 -4.40
N THR A 695 26.95 26.64 -5.22
CA THR A 695 26.23 25.41 -4.84
C THR A 695 24.82 25.66 -4.30
N LEU A 696 24.17 26.72 -4.78
CA LEU A 696 22.80 27.09 -4.43
C LEU A 696 21.83 26.66 -5.54
N VAL A 697 20.55 26.54 -5.18
CA VAL A 697 19.44 26.32 -6.11
C VAL A 697 18.56 27.57 -6.22
N ALA A 698 17.93 27.77 -7.37
CA ALA A 698 16.94 28.82 -7.61
C ALA A 698 15.79 28.25 -8.45
N PRO A 699 14.91 27.43 -7.84
CA PRO A 699 13.91 26.64 -8.58
C PRO A 699 13.04 27.47 -9.53
N GLU A 700 12.52 28.60 -9.06
CA GLU A 700 11.63 29.47 -9.82
C GLU A 700 12.32 30.14 -11.02
N ALA A 701 13.66 30.16 -11.07
CA ALA A 701 14.41 30.68 -12.20
C ALA A 701 14.21 29.86 -13.49
N GLU A 702 13.82 28.59 -13.38
CA GLU A 702 13.57 27.72 -14.54
C GLU A 702 12.45 28.27 -15.44
N LEU A 703 11.50 29.00 -14.86
CA LEU A 703 10.42 29.65 -15.60
C LEU A 703 10.81 31.00 -16.20
N LEU A 704 11.96 31.56 -15.82
CA LEU A 704 12.38 32.92 -16.21
C LEU A 704 13.24 32.93 -17.47
N ASP A 705 12.83 32.21 -18.51
CA ASP A 705 13.45 32.32 -19.81
C ASP A 705 13.14 33.68 -20.48
N MET A 706 13.94 34.04 -21.50
CA MET A 706 13.85 35.36 -22.13
C MET A 706 12.46 35.61 -22.78
N PRO A 707 11.88 34.67 -23.55
CA PRO A 707 10.52 34.83 -24.07
C PRO A 707 9.46 35.08 -22.98
N LYS A 708 9.43 34.25 -21.92
CA LYS A 708 8.45 34.37 -20.82
C LYS A 708 8.64 35.65 -20.03
N THR A 709 9.88 36.09 -19.83
CA THR A 709 10.18 37.35 -19.15
C THR A 709 9.67 38.56 -19.94
N VAL A 710 9.91 38.59 -21.26
CA VAL A 710 9.38 39.64 -22.14
C VAL A 710 7.85 39.61 -22.17
N SER A 711 7.26 38.43 -22.25
CA SER A 711 5.80 38.24 -22.24
C SER A 711 5.17 38.69 -20.91
N LEU A 712 5.81 38.40 -19.77
CA LEU A 712 5.40 38.90 -18.47
C LEU A 712 5.37 40.44 -18.44
N LEU A 713 6.45 41.09 -18.94
CA LEU A 713 6.52 42.54 -19.02
C LEU A 713 5.45 43.13 -19.94
N ASN A 714 5.27 42.54 -21.14
CA ASN A 714 4.24 42.96 -22.08
C ASN A 714 2.85 42.88 -21.46
N GLY A 715 2.54 41.77 -20.78
CA GLY A 715 1.24 41.59 -20.15
C GLY A 715 1.00 42.55 -18.98
N LEU A 716 2.04 42.87 -18.19
CA LEU A 716 1.96 43.89 -17.14
C LEU A 716 1.76 45.30 -17.72
N PHE A 717 2.52 45.67 -18.76
CA PHE A 717 2.33 46.96 -19.44
C PHE A 717 0.96 47.07 -20.11
N SER A 718 0.47 45.97 -20.67
CA SER A 718 -0.87 45.90 -21.23
C SER A 718 -1.93 46.13 -20.15
N MET A 719 -1.76 45.49 -18.99
CA MET A 719 -2.68 45.68 -17.85
C MET A 719 -2.75 47.13 -17.39
N ILE A 720 -1.62 47.85 -17.38
CA ILE A 720 -1.57 49.27 -17.03
C ILE A 720 -2.26 50.13 -18.12
N LYS A 721 -1.97 49.87 -19.40
CA LYS A 721 -2.44 50.72 -20.51
C LYS A 721 -3.89 50.46 -20.93
N PHE A 722 -4.34 49.22 -20.85
CA PHE A 722 -5.62 48.76 -21.42
C PHE A 722 -6.49 48.00 -20.42
N GLY A 723 -6.07 47.91 -19.14
CA GLY A 723 -6.76 47.11 -18.14
C GLY A 723 -6.55 45.62 -18.38
N LEU A 724 -7.29 44.77 -17.67
CA LEU A 724 -7.22 43.33 -17.87
C LEU A 724 -7.90 42.92 -19.19
N ALA A 725 -7.14 42.99 -20.28
CA ALA A 725 -7.52 42.68 -21.65
C ALA A 725 -6.43 41.85 -22.36
N ASN A 726 -6.73 41.28 -23.54
CA ASN A 726 -5.76 40.54 -24.34
C ASN A 726 -4.87 41.42 -25.27
N CYS A 727 -4.94 42.74 -25.14
CA CYS A 727 -4.23 43.69 -26.00
C CYS A 727 -2.72 43.50 -25.90
N TYR A 728 -2.01 43.41 -27.03
CA TYR A 728 -0.53 43.36 -27.07
C TYR A 728 0.08 42.37 -26.05
N ASP A 729 -0.38 41.12 -26.08
CA ASP A 729 0.02 40.06 -25.12
C ASP A 729 -0.42 40.30 -23.66
N GLY A 730 -1.52 41.02 -23.46
CA GLY A 730 -2.19 41.21 -22.16
C GLY A 730 -2.91 39.97 -21.63
N PHE A 731 -2.97 39.79 -20.31
CA PHE A 731 -3.44 38.54 -19.68
C PHE A 731 -4.97 38.35 -19.66
N GLY A 732 -5.76 39.32 -20.13
CA GLY A 732 -7.22 39.30 -20.03
C GLY A 732 -7.94 38.65 -21.22
N GLU A 733 -9.26 38.87 -21.27
CA GLU A 733 -10.10 38.34 -22.35
C GLU A 733 -9.98 39.13 -23.66
N ASN A 734 -10.49 38.53 -24.74
CA ASN A 734 -10.52 39.17 -26.05
C ASN A 734 -11.53 40.33 -26.09
N VAL A 735 -11.02 41.54 -26.27
CA VAL A 735 -11.83 42.79 -26.30
C VAL A 735 -12.36 43.17 -27.69
N GLY A 736 -12.10 42.33 -28.69
CA GLY A 736 -12.55 42.48 -30.07
C GLY A 736 -11.89 43.64 -30.83
N SER A 737 -12.21 43.75 -32.12
CA SER A 737 -11.65 44.79 -33.00
C SER A 737 -11.93 46.19 -32.44
N GLY A 738 -10.86 46.97 -32.27
CA GLY A 738 -10.91 48.35 -31.77
C GLY A 738 -10.75 48.53 -30.27
N GLY A 739 -10.79 47.45 -29.46
CA GLY A 739 -10.64 47.53 -28.00
C GLY A 739 -9.23 47.86 -27.50
N CYS A 740 -8.23 47.84 -28.38
CA CYS A 740 -6.81 48.07 -28.05
C CYS A 740 -6.23 49.32 -28.72
N ARG A 741 -7.06 50.28 -29.15
CA ARG A 741 -6.61 51.43 -29.96
C ARG A 741 -6.13 52.62 -29.13
N ASP A 742 -6.80 52.90 -28.02
CA ASP A 742 -6.56 54.11 -27.22
C ASP A 742 -5.95 53.73 -25.87
N ASN A 743 -4.74 54.23 -25.60
CA ASN A 743 -4.12 54.08 -24.29
C ASN A 743 -5.01 54.73 -23.21
N GLY A 744 -5.26 54.02 -22.11
CA GLY A 744 -6.14 54.47 -21.02
C GLY A 744 -7.63 54.25 -21.28
N SER A 745 -8.03 53.60 -22.38
CA SER A 745 -9.41 53.20 -22.62
C SER A 745 -9.68 51.80 -22.06
N TYR A 746 -10.46 51.76 -20.97
CA TYR A 746 -10.74 50.52 -20.23
C TYR A 746 -12.15 49.95 -20.44
N GLN A 747 -12.95 50.54 -21.34
CA GLN A 747 -14.39 50.25 -21.48
C GLN A 747 -14.74 48.77 -21.76
N ARG A 748 -13.79 47.99 -22.26
CA ARG A 748 -13.95 46.57 -22.57
C ARG A 748 -13.04 45.66 -21.74
N ALA A 749 -12.26 46.22 -20.82
CA ALA A 749 -11.39 45.45 -19.95
C ALA A 749 -12.22 44.67 -18.92
N SER A 750 -11.68 43.55 -18.44
CA SER A 750 -12.31 42.77 -17.38
C SER A 750 -12.12 43.39 -15.98
N GLY A 751 -11.26 44.40 -15.88
CA GLY A 751 -10.93 45.13 -14.67
C GLY A 751 -9.77 46.10 -14.90
N ILE A 752 -9.56 47.01 -13.96
CA ILE A 752 -8.57 48.08 -14.03
C ILE A 752 -7.76 48.16 -12.74
N LEU A 753 -6.60 48.81 -12.79
CA LEU A 753 -5.81 49.16 -11.62
C LEU A 753 -6.23 50.57 -11.18
N GLU A 754 -6.77 50.71 -9.96
CA GLU A 754 -7.27 52.01 -9.45
C GLU A 754 -6.25 52.75 -8.58
N PHE A 755 -5.09 52.15 -8.28
CA PHE A 755 -4.11 52.78 -7.41
C PHE A 755 -3.64 54.13 -7.97
N GLU A 756 -3.92 55.20 -7.22
CA GLU A 756 -3.38 56.53 -7.45
C GLU A 756 -2.27 56.81 -6.41
N PRO A 757 -1.02 57.07 -6.84
CA PRO A 757 0.06 57.37 -5.91
C PRO A 757 -0.25 58.66 -5.14
N SER A 758 -0.34 58.57 -3.82
CA SER A 758 -0.76 59.67 -2.94
C SER A 758 0.36 60.66 -2.55
N SER A 759 1.52 60.62 -3.21
CA SER A 759 2.62 61.54 -2.93
C SER A 759 3.20 62.19 -4.18
N THR A 760 3.18 63.52 -4.20
CA THR A 760 4.12 64.35 -4.97
C THR A 760 5.55 64.08 -4.48
N LEU A 761 6.23 63.07 -5.04
CA LEU A 761 7.69 63.05 -5.00
C LEU A 761 8.17 64.04 -6.05
N SER A 762 8.83 65.10 -5.57
CA SER A 762 9.48 66.10 -6.41
C SER A 762 10.39 65.42 -7.42
N THR A 763 10.37 65.95 -8.63
CA THR A 763 11.39 65.79 -9.65
C THR A 763 12.79 65.82 -9.05
N ASP A 764 13.40 64.65 -8.87
CA ASP A 764 14.85 64.42 -8.89
C ASP A 764 15.05 62.95 -9.28
N ILE A 765 15.06 62.71 -10.59
CA ILE A 765 15.71 61.56 -11.25
C ILE A 765 16.92 62.11 -11.99
#